data_AF-A0A6P7YX85-F1
#
_entry.id   AF-A0A6P7YX85-F1
#
_cell.length_a   1.000
_cell.length_b   1.000
_cell.length_c   1.000
_cell.angle_alpha   90.00
_cell.angle_beta   90.00
_cell.angle_gamma   90.00
#
_symmetry.space_group_name_H-M   'P 1'
#
loop_
_entity.id
_entity.type
_entity.pdbx_description
1 polymer ?
#
loop_
_entity_poly.entity_id
_entity_poly.type
_entity_poly.pdbx_seq_one_letter_code
_entity_poly.pdbx_strand_id
1 'polypeptide(L)'
;MKLEEVVMSLQLQGDREQGDTVGDLSVCLDGMQVDPELLTNGDATCVTSTTQTNGSWTPNDALSKSSSTIISDICEDSGTSESKVTNGNSPALSNGGLKPVIPPRPSRPPPPTPHRLSVPGGSSAPSSVPSGTDGSSRTSVPSTSTNAPLQRSPEGGAAGILTTPPISRQIMPVNPAAPRIAAASQGSLPPGWEQRVDQHGRAYYVDHVEKRTTWDRPEPLPPGWERRVDNMGRIYYVDHITRTTTWQRPTLESVRNYEQWQLQRNQLQGAMQQFNQRFIFGNQDFSAQSKEFDPLGPLPLGWEKRTDNNGRVYFVNHNTRATQWEDPRSQGQLNEKPLPEGWEMRFTVDGIPYFVDHNRRTTTYIDPRTGKSALDNGPQIAYVRDFKAKVQYFKFWCQQLALPQHIKITVTRKNLFEDSFQQIMSINPQDLRRRLWIIFPGEEGLDYGGVAREWFFLLSHEVLNPMYCLFEYAGKDNYCLQINPASYINPDHLKYFRFIGRFIAMALFHGKFIDTGFSLPFYKRILNKPVGLKDLESVDPEFYNSLIWIKENNIEECGLEMFFSVDKEILGEVQSHELKPNGGDILVTEENKEEYIRLVAEWRLSRGVEEQTQAFFEGFNEILPQQYLQYFDAKELEVLLCGMQEIDLNDWQRHTIYRHYTRTSKQIIWFWQFVKEIDNEKRMRLLQFVAGTCRLPVGGFADLMGSNGPQKFCIEKVGKENWLPRSHTCFNRLDLPPYKSYEQLKEKLLFAIEETEGFGQE
;
A
#
# COMPACT_ATOMS: atom_id res chain seq x y z
N MET A 1 -47.23 4.70 -7.23
CA MET A 1 -47.74 5.38 -8.45
C MET A 1 -46.66 5.38 -9.51
N LYS A 2 -47.06 5.47 -10.79
CA LYS A 2 -46.15 5.64 -11.92
C LYS A 2 -46.21 7.12 -12.35
N LEU A 3 -45.07 7.79 -12.42
CA LEU A 3 -44.97 9.16 -12.92
C LEU A 3 -44.72 9.10 -14.43
N GLU A 4 -45.59 9.73 -15.20
CA GLU A 4 -45.51 9.80 -16.66
C GLU A 4 -45.47 11.29 -17.07
N GLU A 5 -44.54 11.64 -17.96
CA GLU A 5 -44.31 12.98 -18.52
C GLU A 5 -44.23 14.17 -17.52
N VAL A 6 -43.59 13.99 -16.35
CA VAL A 6 -43.37 15.11 -15.42
C VAL A 6 -42.19 15.97 -15.88
N VAL A 7 -42.50 17.08 -16.56
CA VAL A 7 -41.51 18.08 -16.99
C VAL A 7 -41.41 19.21 -15.95
N MET A 8 -40.20 19.44 -15.43
CA MET A 8 -39.88 20.59 -14.59
C MET A 8 -38.81 21.46 -15.27
N SER A 9 -39.13 22.74 -15.47
CA SER A 9 -38.21 23.74 -16.04
C SER A 9 -37.64 24.64 -14.94
N LEU A 10 -36.32 24.76 -14.89
CA LEU A 10 -35.56 25.54 -13.92
C LEU A 10 -34.74 26.61 -14.65
N GLN A 11 -34.91 27.87 -14.27
CA GLN A 11 -34.14 28.97 -14.85
C GLN A 11 -32.75 29.03 -14.24
N LEU A 12 -31.71 29.09 -15.08
CA LEU A 12 -30.31 29.20 -14.65
C LEU A 12 -29.86 30.66 -14.69
N GLN A 13 -29.29 31.15 -13.59
CA GLN A 13 -28.68 32.48 -13.49
C GLN A 13 -27.16 32.38 -13.42
N GLY A 14 -26.47 33.37 -13.99
CA GLY A 14 -25.01 33.45 -13.99
C GLY A 14 -24.45 34.11 -12.74
N ASP A 15 -23.24 33.72 -12.33
CA ASP A 15 -22.60 34.13 -11.08
C ASP A 15 -22.01 35.57 -11.10
N ARG A 16 -22.47 36.42 -12.04
CA ARG A 16 -22.06 37.82 -12.19
C ARG A 16 -23.25 38.71 -12.53
N GLU A 17 -23.61 39.51 -11.53
CA GLU A 17 -24.69 40.51 -11.50
C GLU A 17 -26.12 39.94 -11.48
N GLN A 18 -26.94 40.45 -10.54
CA GLN A 18 -28.32 40.02 -10.35
C GLN A 18 -29.22 40.57 -11.47
N GLY A 19 -29.44 39.76 -12.50
CA GLY A 19 -30.41 40.07 -13.55
C GLY A 19 -30.32 39.24 -14.82
N ASP A 20 -29.16 38.64 -15.12
CA ASP A 20 -28.95 37.96 -16.40
C ASP A 20 -29.33 36.47 -16.35
N THR A 21 -30.39 36.11 -17.06
CA THR A 21 -30.89 34.73 -17.17
C THR A 21 -30.14 34.01 -18.28
N VAL A 22 -29.33 33.01 -17.93
CA VAL A 22 -28.38 32.35 -18.85
C VAL A 22 -29.07 31.24 -19.68
N GLY A 23 -30.22 30.75 -19.24
CA GLY A 23 -31.09 29.84 -20.00
C GLY A 23 -31.99 29.00 -19.10
N ASP A 24 -32.91 28.25 -19.71
CA ASP A 24 -33.83 27.35 -18.99
C ASP A 24 -33.42 25.88 -19.17
N LEU A 25 -33.22 25.16 -18.06
CA LEU A 25 -33.01 23.72 -18.04
C LEU A 25 -34.35 23.00 -17.79
N SER A 26 -34.82 22.24 -18.77
CA SER A 26 -36.02 21.41 -18.62
C SER A 26 -35.66 19.95 -18.41
N VAL A 27 -36.06 19.38 -17.27
CA VAL A 27 -35.86 17.98 -16.91
C VAL A 27 -37.20 17.26 -17.03
N CYS A 28 -37.26 16.21 -17.87
CA CYS A 28 -38.42 15.33 -17.98
C CYS A 28 -38.16 14.04 -17.21
N LEU A 29 -39.05 13.71 -16.28
CA LEU A 29 -39.07 12.42 -15.57
C LEU A 29 -40.24 11.59 -16.10
N ASP A 30 -39.91 10.49 -16.77
CA ASP A 30 -40.87 9.53 -17.31
C ASP A 30 -40.51 8.10 -16.87
N GLY A 31 -41.54 7.29 -16.61
CA GLY A 31 -41.41 5.87 -16.27
C GLY A 31 -41.05 5.54 -14.82
N MET A 32 -40.86 6.51 -13.92
CA MET A 32 -40.50 6.24 -12.51
C MET A 32 -41.68 5.66 -11.72
N GLN A 33 -41.48 4.52 -11.07
CA GLN A 33 -42.44 3.93 -10.13
C GLN A 33 -42.01 4.20 -8.68
N VAL A 34 -42.92 4.77 -7.88
CA VAL A 34 -42.72 5.06 -6.45
C VAL A 34 -43.72 4.27 -5.63
N ASP A 35 -43.25 3.60 -4.58
CA ASP A 35 -44.07 2.76 -3.70
C ASP A 35 -44.95 3.62 -2.77
N PRO A 36 -46.30 3.44 -2.71
CA PRO A 36 -47.18 4.34 -1.96
C PRO A 36 -46.92 4.42 -0.46
N GLU A 37 -46.36 3.38 0.16
CA GLU A 37 -46.15 3.31 1.62
C GLU A 37 -45.02 4.24 2.13
N LEU A 38 -44.15 4.74 1.24
CA LEU A 38 -43.06 5.67 1.60
C LEU A 38 -43.51 7.13 1.78
N LEU A 39 -44.77 7.47 1.49
CA LEU A 39 -45.25 8.86 1.48
C LEU A 39 -46.07 9.26 2.72
N THR A 40 -46.31 8.37 3.67
CA THR A 40 -47.09 8.67 4.89
C THR A 40 -46.22 8.72 6.15
N ASN A 41 -45.50 9.84 6.36
CA ASN A 41 -45.06 10.34 7.68
C ASN A 41 -44.37 11.72 7.55
N GLY A 42 -45.10 12.70 7.02
CA GLY A 42 -44.64 14.09 6.91
C GLY A 42 -45.75 15.04 7.34
N ASP A 43 -45.90 15.23 8.66
CA ASP A 43 -46.87 16.19 9.19
C ASP A 43 -46.29 17.61 9.14
N ALA A 44 -47.08 18.57 8.66
CA ALA A 44 -46.57 19.88 8.25
C ALA A 44 -46.75 20.94 9.34
N THR A 45 -45.69 21.71 9.63
CA THR A 45 -45.85 23.08 10.15
C THR A 45 -44.70 23.98 9.69
N CYS A 46 -45.04 24.91 8.80
CA CYS A 46 -44.30 26.12 8.51
C CYS A 46 -44.35 27.04 9.77
N VAL A 47 -43.46 28.02 10.03
CA VAL A 47 -43.44 29.34 9.36
C VAL A 47 -42.23 30.17 9.83
N THR A 48 -41.49 30.74 8.86
CA THR A 48 -40.57 31.91 8.86
C THR A 48 -40.00 32.52 10.16
N SER A 49 -38.72 32.92 10.10
CA SER A 49 -38.32 34.31 10.42
C SER A 49 -37.10 34.76 9.60
N THR A 50 -37.10 36.01 9.13
CA THR A 50 -36.07 36.63 8.26
C THR A 50 -35.15 37.56 9.07
N THR A 51 -34.06 38.05 8.46
CA THR A 51 -33.25 39.26 8.81
C THR A 51 -32.42 39.16 10.11
N GLN A 52 -31.20 39.71 10.27
CA GLN A 52 -30.50 40.84 9.64
C GLN A 52 -28.99 40.82 10.01
N THR A 53 -28.23 41.74 9.40
CA THR A 53 -26.77 41.93 9.43
C THR A 53 -26.20 42.71 10.63
N ASN A 54 -24.85 42.74 10.72
CA ASN A 54 -23.95 43.52 11.62
C ASN A 54 -23.66 42.87 13.00
N GLY A 55 -22.44 42.94 13.57
CA GLY A 55 -21.16 43.40 13.01
C GLY A 55 -20.10 43.76 14.06
N SER A 56 -18.88 43.22 13.91
CA SER A 56 -17.61 43.67 14.53
C SER A 56 -17.40 43.48 16.06
N TRP A 57 -16.16 43.76 16.47
CA TRP A 57 -15.57 43.94 17.82
C TRP A 57 -14.92 42.72 18.51
N THR A 58 -13.58 42.71 18.40
CA THR A 58 -12.63 42.04 19.30
C THR A 58 -12.18 43.03 20.40
N PRO A 59 -11.20 42.73 21.27
CA PRO A 59 -11.42 42.37 22.68
C PRO A 59 -10.88 43.42 23.68
N ASN A 60 -11.05 43.20 25.00
CA ASN A 60 -9.97 43.42 25.99
C ASN A 60 -10.30 43.01 27.45
N ASP A 61 -9.25 42.52 28.11
CA ASP A 61 -8.80 42.77 29.50
C ASP A 61 -9.51 42.29 30.79
N ALA A 62 -8.72 41.49 31.53
CA ALA A 62 -8.27 41.70 32.92
C ALA A 62 -9.08 41.21 34.14
N LEU A 63 -8.56 40.13 34.74
CA LEU A 63 -8.05 40.03 36.12
C LEU A 63 -8.87 40.64 37.29
N SER A 64 -9.30 39.77 38.21
CA SER A 64 -9.20 40.03 39.66
C SER A 64 -9.01 38.74 40.48
N LYS A 65 -8.45 38.86 41.69
CA LYS A 65 -8.01 37.76 42.59
C LYS A 65 -8.88 37.66 43.85
N SER A 66 -9.05 36.46 44.40
CA SER A 66 -8.92 36.08 45.84
C SER A 66 -9.50 34.65 46.03
N SER A 67 -8.82 33.64 46.60
CA SER A 67 -8.12 33.47 47.89
C SER A 67 -9.03 33.02 49.05
N SER A 68 -8.93 31.75 49.45
CA SER A 68 -9.04 31.31 50.85
C SER A 68 -8.43 29.91 51.07
N THR A 69 -7.89 29.66 52.26
CA THR A 69 -7.08 28.49 52.66
C THR A 69 -7.44 28.10 54.10
N ILE A 70 -7.56 26.79 54.42
CA ILE A 70 -7.68 26.29 55.80
C ILE A 70 -6.92 24.93 55.96
N ILE A 71 -5.82 24.94 56.74
CA ILE A 71 -5.44 24.07 57.90
C ILE A 71 -5.55 22.53 57.70
N SER A 72 -4.51 21.66 57.68
CA SER A 72 -3.42 21.29 58.63
C SER A 72 -3.89 20.40 59.83
N ASP A 73 -3.14 19.49 60.48
CA ASP A 73 -1.69 19.19 60.65
C ASP A 73 -1.40 17.65 60.82
N ILE A 74 -0.24 17.12 60.37
CA ILE A 74 0.93 16.55 61.12
C ILE A 74 0.65 15.57 62.30
N CYS A 75 1.29 14.38 62.26
CA CYS A 75 1.87 13.70 63.44
C CYS A 75 2.87 12.58 63.04
N GLU A 76 3.89 12.35 63.88
CA GLU A 76 4.95 11.33 63.74
C GLU A 76 4.72 10.10 64.66
N ASP A 77 5.55 9.07 64.46
CA ASP A 77 6.29 8.30 65.49
C ASP A 77 6.13 6.76 65.51
N SER A 78 7.09 6.14 66.20
CA SER A 78 7.68 4.81 66.09
C SER A 78 6.94 3.72 66.86
N GLY A 79 7.20 2.45 66.53
CA GLY A 79 6.69 1.31 67.31
C GLY A 79 7.30 -0.04 66.94
N THR A 80 8.28 -0.49 67.72
CA THR A 80 8.93 -1.81 67.60
C THR A 80 8.03 -2.95 68.11
N SER A 81 8.19 -4.15 67.56
CA SER A 81 8.01 -5.39 68.33
C SER A 81 8.84 -6.55 67.77
N GLU A 82 9.61 -7.19 68.63
CA GLU A 82 10.38 -8.40 68.33
C GLU A 82 9.50 -9.66 68.43
N SER A 83 9.88 -10.73 67.72
CA SER A 83 9.51 -12.10 68.06
C SER A 83 10.61 -13.07 67.60
N LYS A 84 10.86 -14.11 68.41
CA LYS A 84 12.20 -14.68 68.60
C LYS A 84 12.24 -16.19 68.37
N VAL A 85 13.11 -16.62 67.46
CA VAL A 85 13.92 -17.87 67.46
C VAL A 85 13.23 -19.22 67.75
N THR A 86 13.40 -20.22 66.87
CA THR A 86 13.99 -21.53 67.28
C THR A 86 14.46 -22.43 66.13
N ASN A 87 15.71 -22.88 66.27
CA ASN A 87 16.32 -24.17 65.92
C ASN A 87 16.10 -24.82 64.53
N GLY A 88 17.19 -24.87 63.77
CA GLY A 88 17.36 -25.82 62.67
C GLY A 88 17.82 -27.22 63.10
N ASN A 89 18.19 -28.01 62.09
CA ASN A 89 19.20 -29.06 62.16
C ASN A 89 19.57 -29.51 60.74
N SER A 90 20.87 -29.53 60.42
CA SER A 90 21.41 -30.32 59.32
C SER A 90 21.72 -31.74 59.79
N PRO A 91 21.90 -32.71 58.88
CA PRO A 91 23.24 -33.29 58.78
C PRO A 91 23.73 -33.46 57.34
N ALA A 92 25.04 -33.73 57.21
CA ALA A 92 25.76 -33.86 55.94
C ALA A 92 26.23 -35.32 55.70
N LEU A 93 27.06 -35.51 54.66
CA LEU A 93 27.67 -36.76 54.12
C LEU A 93 26.80 -37.43 53.03
N SER A 94 27.36 -38.01 51.95
CA SER A 94 28.75 -38.36 51.64
C SER A 94 29.09 -38.24 50.14
N ASN A 95 30.39 -38.40 49.83
CA ASN A 95 30.98 -38.25 48.50
C ASN A 95 30.93 -39.56 47.69
N GLY A 96 30.67 -39.50 46.38
CA GLY A 96 30.66 -40.68 45.50
C GLY A 96 30.21 -40.36 44.08
N GLY A 97 31.15 -40.22 43.14
CA GLY A 97 30.84 -39.83 41.76
C GLY A 97 30.58 -41.01 40.82
N LEU A 98 29.85 -40.75 39.73
CA LEU A 98 29.90 -41.47 38.44
C LEU A 98 29.32 -40.55 37.35
N LYS A 99 29.95 -40.48 36.18
CA LYS A 99 29.48 -39.68 35.03
C LYS A 99 28.36 -40.40 34.27
N PRO A 100 27.30 -39.69 33.84
CA PRO A 100 26.53 -40.09 32.66
C PRO A 100 27.15 -39.57 31.36
N VAL A 101 26.91 -40.31 30.26
CA VAL A 101 27.55 -40.15 28.95
C VAL A 101 26.88 -39.08 28.09
N ILE A 102 27.69 -38.30 27.35
CA ILE A 102 27.23 -37.40 26.28
C ILE A 102 27.16 -38.18 24.96
N PRO A 103 26.05 -38.14 24.18
CA PRO A 103 25.99 -38.76 22.86
C PRO A 103 26.82 -38.00 21.81
N PRO A 104 27.41 -38.70 20.81
CA PRO A 104 28.34 -38.08 19.87
C PRO A 104 27.65 -37.21 18.81
N ARG A 105 28.32 -36.12 18.43
CA ARG A 105 27.90 -35.18 17.38
C ARG A 105 28.40 -35.67 16.00
N PRO A 106 27.60 -35.61 14.92
CA PRO A 106 28.07 -35.94 13.58
C PRO A 106 29.13 -34.93 13.09
N SER A 107 30.11 -35.43 12.34
CA SER A 107 31.26 -34.68 11.81
C SER A 107 30.91 -33.89 10.54
N ARG A 108 31.43 -32.66 10.45
CA ARG A 108 31.27 -31.77 9.29
C ARG A 108 32.42 -31.98 8.29
N PRO A 109 32.18 -32.03 6.96
CA PRO A 109 33.24 -32.12 5.96
C PRO A 109 34.04 -30.80 5.82
N PRO A 110 35.29 -30.86 5.33
CA PRO A 110 36.17 -29.69 5.15
C PRO A 110 35.84 -28.88 3.86
N PRO A 111 36.29 -27.62 3.77
CA PRO A 111 36.02 -26.74 2.62
C PRO A 111 37.01 -26.94 1.46
N PRO A 112 36.61 -26.67 0.20
CA PRO A 112 37.52 -26.63 -0.94
C PRO A 112 38.18 -25.24 -1.10
N THR A 113 39.49 -25.23 -1.36
CA THR A 113 40.30 -24.06 -1.76
C THR A 113 41.14 -24.41 -3.01
N PRO A 114 41.68 -23.43 -3.76
CA PRO A 114 41.65 -23.49 -5.22
C PRO A 114 42.85 -24.19 -5.88
N HIS A 115 42.59 -24.81 -7.04
CA HIS A 115 43.63 -25.23 -7.99
C HIS A 115 43.67 -24.31 -9.22
N ARG A 116 44.89 -24.07 -9.72
CA ARG A 116 45.22 -23.24 -10.88
C ARG A 116 46.24 -23.99 -11.75
N LEU A 117 46.28 -23.64 -13.04
CA LEU A 117 47.18 -24.15 -14.11
C LEU A 117 46.73 -25.54 -14.65
N SER A 118 46.79 -25.84 -15.96
CA SER A 118 47.64 -25.27 -17.03
C SER A 118 46.94 -25.24 -18.40
N VAL A 119 47.51 -24.46 -19.33
CA VAL A 119 47.11 -24.26 -20.74
C VAL A 119 47.99 -25.10 -21.68
N PRO A 120 47.50 -25.52 -22.87
CA PRO A 120 48.33 -25.64 -24.08
C PRO A 120 48.01 -24.53 -25.10
N GLY A 121 49.04 -23.92 -25.68
CA GLY A 121 48.91 -22.80 -26.63
C GLY A 121 48.59 -23.23 -28.07
N GLY A 122 48.55 -22.31 -29.04
CA GLY A 122 48.82 -20.86 -28.95
C GLY A 122 48.81 -20.18 -30.33
N SER A 123 49.45 -19.01 -30.43
CA SER A 123 49.67 -18.21 -31.66
C SER A 123 48.41 -17.55 -32.27
N SER A 124 48.40 -16.29 -32.72
CA SER A 124 49.46 -15.26 -32.78
C SER A 124 48.84 -13.88 -32.97
N ALA A 125 49.37 -12.85 -32.30
CA ALA A 125 49.24 -11.45 -32.72
C ALA A 125 50.44 -11.08 -33.63
N PRO A 126 50.40 -9.95 -34.36
CA PRO A 126 50.88 -8.73 -33.71
C PRO A 126 50.09 -7.44 -34.01
N SER A 127 50.23 -6.54 -33.03
CA SER A 127 50.02 -5.09 -33.03
C SER A 127 50.34 -4.32 -34.32
N SER A 128 49.62 -3.21 -34.56
CA SER A 128 50.23 -1.87 -34.43
C SER A 128 49.20 -0.73 -34.49
N VAL A 129 49.45 0.32 -33.70
CA VAL A 129 48.88 1.67 -33.85
C VAL A 129 49.91 2.50 -34.63
N PRO A 130 49.49 3.52 -35.39
CA PRO A 130 50.04 4.84 -35.06
C PRO A 130 49.01 5.98 -35.10
N SER A 131 49.37 7.07 -34.43
CA SER A 131 48.58 8.31 -34.31
C SER A 131 49.07 9.40 -35.28
N GLY A 132 48.20 10.40 -35.54
CA GLY A 132 48.54 11.68 -36.17
C GLY A 132 48.41 11.73 -37.70
N THR A 133 48.17 12.89 -38.35
CA THR A 133 47.86 14.25 -37.85
C THR A 133 47.35 15.12 -39.03
N ASP A 134 46.65 16.23 -38.73
CA ASP A 134 46.47 17.46 -39.54
C ASP A 134 45.76 17.46 -40.93
N GLY A 135 45.07 18.57 -41.24
CA GLY A 135 44.69 18.93 -42.62
C GLY A 135 43.40 19.72 -42.85
N SER A 136 43.37 21.03 -42.54
CA SER A 136 42.20 21.92 -42.76
C SER A 136 41.98 22.38 -44.21
N SER A 137 40.72 22.60 -44.63
CA SER A 137 40.17 23.70 -45.51
C SER A 137 38.68 23.41 -45.83
N ARG A 138 37.66 24.27 -45.60
CA ARG A 138 37.29 25.56 -46.26
C ARG A 138 37.28 25.45 -47.81
N THR A 139 36.26 25.80 -48.60
CA THR A 139 35.03 26.62 -48.48
C THR A 139 34.13 26.27 -49.70
N SER A 140 32.79 26.32 -49.67
CA SER A 140 31.95 27.51 -49.95
C SER A 140 30.49 27.08 -50.25
N VAL A 141 29.54 28.03 -50.24
CA VAL A 141 28.08 27.85 -50.44
C VAL A 141 27.67 28.24 -51.88
N PRO A 142 26.44 27.95 -52.36
CA PRO A 142 25.42 29.00 -52.28
C PRO A 142 23.99 28.54 -51.90
N SER A 143 23.19 29.52 -51.49
CA SER A 143 21.85 29.40 -50.92
C SER A 143 20.79 30.13 -51.76
N THR A 144 19.55 29.63 -51.81
CA THR A 144 18.35 30.50 -51.86
C THR A 144 17.04 29.78 -51.55
N SER A 145 16.20 30.35 -50.67
CA SER A 145 14.86 30.89 -51.04
C SER A 145 14.03 31.25 -49.79
N THR A 146 13.38 32.42 -49.83
CA THR A 146 12.44 32.88 -48.79
C THR A 146 11.35 33.76 -49.40
N ASN A 147 10.16 33.71 -48.78
CA ASN A 147 9.03 34.66 -48.82
C ASN A 147 7.96 34.56 -49.94
N ALA A 148 6.73 34.90 -49.53
CA ALA A 148 5.41 34.81 -50.22
C ALA A 148 4.99 36.21 -50.79
N PRO A 149 3.70 36.60 -51.03
CA PRO A 149 2.39 35.89 -51.12
C PRO A 149 1.52 36.35 -52.36
N LEU A 150 0.23 35.94 -52.47
CA LEU A 150 -0.98 36.78 -52.78
C LEU A 150 -2.27 36.02 -53.20
N GLN A 151 -3.42 36.71 -53.14
CA GLN A 151 -4.82 36.24 -53.33
C GLN A 151 -5.36 36.34 -54.78
N ARG A 152 -6.47 35.63 -55.10
CA ARG A 152 -7.67 36.17 -55.80
C ARG A 152 -8.88 35.21 -55.82
N SER A 153 -10.09 35.77 -55.73
CA SER A 153 -11.42 35.15 -56.03
C SER A 153 -11.95 35.68 -57.39
N PRO A 154 -13.10 35.25 -58.00
CA PRO A 154 -14.47 35.47 -57.46
C PRO A 154 -15.65 34.49 -57.81
N GLU A 155 -16.67 34.50 -56.94
CA GLU A 155 -18.17 34.52 -57.08
C GLU A 155 -19.06 33.71 -58.10
N GLY A 156 -20.22 33.23 -57.56
CA GLY A 156 -21.57 33.08 -58.19
C GLY A 156 -21.95 31.69 -58.76
N GLY A 157 -23.15 31.08 -58.64
CA GLY A 157 -24.48 31.34 -58.01
C GLY A 157 -25.62 30.64 -58.84
N ALA A 158 -26.84 30.28 -58.40
CA ALA A 158 -27.54 30.13 -57.10
C ALA A 158 -28.91 29.37 -57.28
N ALA A 159 -29.68 29.09 -56.20
CA ALA A 159 -31.05 28.47 -56.13
C ALA A 159 -31.20 26.96 -56.53
N GLY A 160 -32.22 26.16 -56.12
CA GLY A 160 -33.29 26.32 -55.11
C GLY A 160 -34.48 25.33 -55.23
N ILE A 161 -34.92 24.72 -54.10
CA ILE A 161 -36.30 24.26 -53.75
C ILE A 161 -36.93 22.96 -54.37
N LEU A 162 -37.39 22.08 -53.45
CA LEU A 162 -38.50 21.07 -53.44
C LEU A 162 -39.02 20.39 -54.74
N THR A 163 -39.18 19.04 -54.70
CA THR A 163 -40.49 18.32 -54.68
C THR A 163 -40.36 16.77 -54.64
N THR A 164 -41.41 16.08 -54.19
CA THR A 164 -41.61 14.60 -54.14
C THR A 164 -42.76 14.18 -55.09
N PRO A 165 -43.29 12.93 -55.03
CA PRO A 165 -42.82 11.62 -55.51
C PRO A 165 -43.61 11.18 -56.79
N PRO A 166 -43.68 9.89 -57.21
CA PRO A 166 -44.73 8.99 -56.67
C PRO A 166 -44.41 7.48 -56.65
N ILE A 167 -45.37 6.70 -56.12
CA ILE A 167 -45.37 5.25 -55.92
C ILE A 167 -46.31 4.54 -56.92
N SER A 168 -45.93 3.39 -57.49
CA SER A 168 -46.84 2.23 -57.68
C SER A 168 -46.19 0.96 -58.25
N ARG A 169 -46.52 -0.19 -57.61
CA ARG A 169 -47.04 -1.49 -58.17
C ARG A 169 -46.34 -2.08 -59.42
N GLN A 170 -46.07 -3.39 -59.56
CA GLN A 170 -46.61 -4.64 -58.99
C GLN A 170 -45.74 -5.80 -59.58
N ILE A 171 -45.32 -6.87 -58.90
CA ILE A 171 -46.00 -8.18 -58.65
C ILE A 171 -44.91 -9.17 -58.15
N MET A 172 -45.25 -10.15 -57.29
CA MET A 172 -44.32 -11.21 -56.85
C MET A 172 -44.31 -12.42 -57.82
N PRO A 173 -43.32 -13.32 -57.69
CA PRO A 173 -43.67 -14.59 -57.03
C PRO A 173 -42.68 -15.04 -55.95
N VAL A 174 -43.18 -15.86 -55.03
CA VAL A 174 -42.45 -16.43 -53.88
C VAL A 174 -41.83 -17.78 -54.26
N ASN A 175 -40.59 -18.03 -53.85
CA ASN A 175 -40.14 -19.38 -53.46
C ASN A 175 -38.98 -19.29 -52.44
N PRO A 176 -38.85 -20.25 -51.49
CA PRO A 176 -38.04 -20.05 -50.28
C PRO A 176 -36.63 -20.66 -50.35
N ALA A 177 -35.61 -19.92 -49.86
CA ALA A 177 -34.31 -20.49 -49.49
C ALA A 177 -33.54 -19.57 -48.53
N ALA A 178 -33.24 -20.09 -47.33
CA ALA A 178 -32.23 -19.69 -46.32
C ALA A 178 -32.06 -18.19 -45.95
N PRO A 179 -32.00 -17.84 -44.64
CA PRO A 179 -31.71 -16.48 -44.20
C PRO A 179 -30.25 -16.13 -44.51
N ARG A 180 -30.05 -15.32 -45.56
CA ARG A 180 -28.81 -14.53 -45.69
C ARG A 180 -28.80 -13.52 -44.54
N ILE A 181 -27.89 -13.71 -43.59
CA ILE A 181 -27.62 -12.71 -42.55
C ILE A 181 -27.31 -11.40 -43.26
N ALA A 182 -28.10 -10.36 -42.96
CA ALA A 182 -27.91 -9.05 -43.56
C ALA A 182 -26.52 -8.51 -43.18
N ALA A 183 -25.81 -7.94 -44.15
CA ALA A 183 -24.52 -7.28 -43.92
C ALA A 183 -24.73 -5.98 -43.13
N ALA A 184 -24.88 -6.09 -41.81
CA ALA A 184 -24.75 -4.98 -40.88
C ALA A 184 -23.30 -4.45 -40.91
N SER A 185 -23.15 -3.15 -40.72
CA SER A 185 -21.91 -2.38 -40.95
C SER A 185 -20.65 -3.01 -40.35
N GLN A 186 -19.78 -3.54 -41.20
CA GLN A 186 -18.42 -3.89 -40.81
C GLN A 186 -17.51 -2.68 -41.04
N GLY A 187 -16.92 -2.14 -39.95
CA GLY A 187 -15.98 -1.02 -40.01
C GLY A 187 -14.68 -1.35 -40.75
N SER A 188 -13.76 -0.39 -40.84
CA SER A 188 -12.39 -0.67 -41.31
C SER A 188 -11.63 -1.56 -40.33
N LEU A 189 -10.75 -2.41 -40.84
CA LEU A 189 -9.79 -3.15 -39.99
C LEU A 189 -8.67 -2.21 -39.51
N PRO A 190 -8.02 -2.50 -38.37
CA PRO A 190 -6.90 -1.69 -37.89
C PRO A 190 -5.72 -1.76 -38.88
N PRO A 191 -4.84 -0.73 -38.93
CA PRO A 191 -3.71 -0.72 -39.85
C PRO A 191 -2.82 -1.97 -39.72
N GLY A 192 -2.50 -2.60 -40.85
CA GLY A 192 -1.68 -3.82 -40.90
C GLY A 192 -2.45 -5.15 -40.70
N TRP A 193 -3.77 -5.10 -40.50
CA TRP A 193 -4.61 -6.30 -40.46
C TRP A 193 -5.32 -6.55 -41.80
N GLU A 194 -5.35 -7.81 -42.23
CA GLU A 194 -6.03 -8.28 -43.45
C GLU A 194 -7.03 -9.38 -43.09
N GLN A 195 -8.29 -9.26 -43.53
CA GLN A 195 -9.25 -10.37 -43.45
C GLN A 195 -9.07 -11.32 -44.64
N ARG A 196 -8.93 -12.60 -44.33
CA ARG A 196 -8.89 -13.73 -45.27
C ARG A 196 -10.01 -14.71 -44.94
N VAL A 197 -10.14 -15.74 -45.77
CA VAL A 197 -11.16 -16.79 -45.62
C VAL A 197 -10.47 -18.15 -45.77
N ASP A 198 -10.78 -19.11 -44.89
CA ASP A 198 -10.24 -20.46 -44.93
C ASP A 198 -10.91 -21.32 -46.03
N GLN A 199 -10.41 -22.54 -46.22
CA GLN A 199 -10.93 -23.48 -47.22
C GLN A 199 -12.39 -23.92 -46.95
N HIS A 200 -12.92 -23.65 -45.75
CA HIS A 200 -14.28 -23.95 -45.32
C HIS A 200 -15.19 -22.72 -45.32
N GLY A 201 -14.73 -21.57 -45.84
CA GLY A 201 -15.51 -20.33 -45.91
C GLY A 201 -15.52 -19.51 -44.62
N ARG A 202 -14.72 -19.85 -43.59
CA ARG A 202 -14.66 -19.11 -42.33
C ARG A 202 -13.66 -17.96 -42.43
N ALA A 203 -14.06 -16.77 -41.99
CA ALA A 203 -13.17 -15.63 -41.95
C ALA A 203 -12.09 -15.79 -40.87
N TYR A 204 -10.86 -15.41 -41.19
CA TYR A 204 -9.75 -15.25 -40.26
C TYR A 204 -8.96 -13.99 -40.58
N TYR A 205 -8.26 -13.43 -39.60
CA TYR A 205 -7.58 -12.14 -39.70
C TYR A 205 -6.09 -12.32 -39.53
N VAL A 206 -5.30 -11.76 -40.45
CA VAL A 206 -3.84 -11.82 -40.50
C VAL A 206 -3.27 -10.49 -40.02
N ASP A 207 -2.43 -10.53 -38.99
CA ASP A 207 -1.64 -9.39 -38.55
C ASP A 207 -0.30 -9.41 -39.30
N HIS A 208 -0.13 -8.52 -40.27
CA HIS A 208 1.12 -8.44 -41.05
C HIS A 208 2.30 -7.87 -40.27
N VAL A 209 2.08 -7.34 -39.07
CA VAL A 209 3.14 -6.77 -38.22
C VAL A 209 3.59 -7.81 -37.20
N GLU A 210 2.67 -8.36 -36.41
CA GLU A 210 2.98 -9.41 -35.42
C GLU A 210 3.13 -10.81 -36.03
N LYS A 211 2.90 -10.95 -37.35
CA LYS A 211 2.98 -12.22 -38.11
C LYS A 211 2.11 -13.35 -37.55
N ARG A 212 0.98 -12.99 -36.94
CA ARG A 212 -0.01 -13.93 -36.38
C ARG A 212 -1.28 -14.00 -37.24
N THR A 213 -2.09 -15.02 -36.97
CA THR A 213 -3.46 -15.16 -37.49
C THR A 213 -4.42 -15.46 -36.35
N THR A 214 -5.61 -14.87 -36.35
CA THR A 214 -6.69 -15.19 -35.39
C THR A 214 -8.02 -15.36 -36.13
N TRP A 215 -8.97 -16.08 -35.53
CA TRP A 215 -10.35 -16.18 -36.02
C TRP A 215 -11.18 -14.95 -35.60
N ASP A 216 -10.78 -14.27 -34.54
CA ASP A 216 -11.50 -13.12 -33.99
C ASP A 216 -11.14 -11.83 -34.71
N ARG A 217 -12.14 -10.97 -34.89
CA ARG A 217 -11.94 -9.69 -35.57
C ARG A 217 -11.12 -8.74 -34.68
N PRO A 218 -9.98 -8.23 -35.14
CA PRO A 218 -9.20 -7.27 -34.37
C PRO A 218 -9.98 -5.96 -34.20
N GLU A 219 -10.19 -5.53 -32.96
CA GLU A 219 -10.86 -4.26 -32.66
C GLU A 219 -10.00 -3.06 -33.11
N PRO A 220 -10.62 -1.92 -33.49
CA PRO A 220 -9.89 -0.66 -33.65
C PRO A 220 -9.23 -0.21 -32.33
N LEU A 221 -8.17 0.58 -32.43
CA LEU A 221 -7.62 1.28 -31.26
C LEU A 221 -8.61 2.38 -30.81
N PRO A 222 -8.67 2.72 -29.51
CA PRO A 222 -9.47 3.85 -29.04
C PRO A 222 -9.05 5.18 -29.69
N PRO A 223 -9.94 6.19 -29.76
CA PRO A 223 -9.61 7.50 -30.32
C PRO A 223 -8.35 8.12 -29.69
N GLY A 224 -7.52 8.77 -30.51
CA GLY A 224 -6.24 9.35 -30.07
C GLY A 224 -5.05 8.40 -30.10
N TRP A 225 -5.27 7.08 -30.04
CA TRP A 225 -4.19 6.09 -29.97
C TRP A 225 -3.62 5.66 -31.31
N GLU A 226 -2.29 5.65 -31.40
CA GLU A 226 -1.50 5.16 -32.54
C GLU A 226 -0.57 4.01 -32.09
N ARG A 227 -0.49 2.93 -32.88
CA ARG A 227 0.55 1.90 -32.72
C ARG A 227 1.83 2.36 -33.40
N ARG A 228 2.95 2.31 -32.68
CA ARG A 228 4.31 2.59 -33.18
C ARG A 228 5.25 1.42 -32.93
N VAL A 229 6.44 1.52 -33.52
CA VAL A 229 7.54 0.56 -33.37
C VAL A 229 8.78 1.35 -32.97
N ASP A 230 9.50 0.88 -31.95
CA ASP A 230 10.71 1.54 -31.46
C ASP A 230 11.97 1.16 -32.28
N ASN A 231 13.11 1.75 -31.93
CA ASN A 231 14.40 1.49 -32.60
C ASN A 231 14.88 0.03 -32.48
N MET A 232 14.27 -0.77 -31.59
CA MET A 232 14.57 -2.19 -31.37
C MET A 232 13.56 -3.12 -32.05
N GLY A 233 12.59 -2.57 -32.81
CA GLY A 233 11.53 -3.35 -33.45
C GLY A 233 10.38 -3.73 -32.53
N ARG A 234 10.34 -3.21 -31.29
CA ARG A 234 9.30 -3.51 -30.30
C ARG A 234 8.08 -2.64 -30.54
N ILE A 235 6.89 -3.22 -30.46
CA ILE A 235 5.61 -2.52 -30.63
C ILE A 235 5.26 -1.78 -29.34
N TYR A 236 4.84 -0.52 -29.45
CA TYR A 236 4.29 0.27 -28.36
C TYR A 236 3.14 1.16 -28.87
N TYR A 237 2.38 1.74 -27.95
CA TYR A 237 1.20 2.54 -28.26
C TYR A 237 1.37 3.95 -27.70
N VAL A 238 0.89 4.95 -28.44
CA VAL A 238 1.00 6.38 -28.10
C VAL A 238 -0.37 7.04 -28.21
N ASP A 239 -0.82 7.71 -27.15
CA ASP A 239 -1.96 8.62 -27.24
C ASP A 239 -1.48 10.02 -27.66
N HIS A 240 -2.04 10.53 -28.76
CA HIS A 240 -1.75 11.88 -29.24
C HIS A 240 -2.43 12.98 -28.42
N ILE A 241 -3.47 12.65 -27.66
CA ILE A 241 -4.24 13.60 -26.84
C ILE A 241 -3.49 13.88 -25.54
N THR A 242 -3.25 12.83 -24.72
CA THR A 242 -2.56 12.95 -23.42
C THR A 242 -1.04 12.92 -23.53
N ARG A 243 -0.47 12.60 -24.70
CA ARG A 243 0.97 12.36 -24.93
C ARG A 243 1.57 11.21 -24.12
N THR A 244 0.72 10.28 -23.69
CA THR A 244 1.12 9.09 -22.94
C THR A 244 1.56 7.96 -23.86
N THR A 245 2.31 7.02 -23.32
CA THR A 245 2.71 5.80 -24.01
C THR A 245 2.49 4.58 -23.12
N THR A 246 2.20 3.44 -23.73
CA THR A 246 2.15 2.14 -23.04
C THR A 246 2.60 1.02 -23.96
N TRP A 247 3.08 -0.07 -23.37
CA TRP A 247 3.41 -1.30 -24.08
C TRP A 247 2.18 -2.20 -24.32
N GLN A 248 1.14 -2.07 -23.48
CA GLN A 248 -0.10 -2.81 -23.64
C GLN A 248 -0.96 -2.21 -24.74
N ARG A 249 -1.59 -3.05 -25.57
CA ARG A 249 -2.56 -2.58 -26.56
C ARG A 249 -3.75 -1.93 -25.85
N PRO A 250 -4.04 -0.64 -26.05
CA PRO A 250 -5.12 0.05 -25.35
C PRO A 250 -6.47 -0.51 -25.78
N THR A 251 -7.34 -0.77 -24.80
CA THR A 251 -8.75 -1.14 -24.96
C THR A 251 -9.63 -0.02 -24.40
N LEU A 252 -10.94 -0.04 -24.67
CA LEU A 252 -11.87 0.90 -24.06
C LEU A 252 -11.88 0.81 -22.52
N GLU A 253 -11.61 -0.38 -21.97
CA GLU A 253 -11.48 -0.61 -20.54
C GLU A 253 -10.16 -0.04 -19.98
N SER A 254 -9.02 -0.28 -20.62
CA SER A 254 -7.73 0.26 -20.14
C SER A 254 -7.69 1.78 -20.20
N VAL A 255 -8.35 2.40 -21.19
CA VAL A 255 -8.51 3.86 -21.28
C VAL A 255 -9.41 4.38 -20.16
N ARG A 256 -10.55 3.74 -19.89
CA ARG A 256 -11.42 4.12 -18.76
C ARG A 256 -10.69 4.03 -17.41
N ASN A 257 -9.90 2.98 -17.19
CA ASN A 257 -9.14 2.80 -15.95
C ASN A 257 -8.06 3.89 -15.82
N TYR A 258 -7.44 4.30 -16.93
CA TYR A 258 -6.52 5.43 -16.98
C TYR A 258 -7.19 6.78 -16.67
N GLU A 259 -8.38 7.03 -17.24
CA GLU A 259 -9.17 8.24 -16.97
C GLU A 259 -9.59 8.34 -15.50
N GLN A 260 -10.01 7.22 -14.88
CA GLN A 260 -10.30 7.17 -13.45
C GLN A 260 -9.06 7.47 -12.58
N TRP A 261 -7.92 6.89 -12.91
CA TRP A 261 -6.66 7.17 -12.22
C TRP A 261 -6.23 8.64 -12.39
N GLN A 262 -6.42 9.23 -13.58
CA GLN A 262 -6.19 10.67 -13.82
C GLN A 262 -7.14 11.56 -13.00
N LEU A 263 -8.42 11.18 -12.87
CA LEU A 263 -9.38 11.90 -12.01
C LEU A 263 -8.95 11.87 -10.54
N GLN A 264 -8.55 10.70 -10.03
CA GLN A 264 -7.99 10.56 -8.68
C GLN A 264 -6.73 11.42 -8.50
N ARG A 265 -5.82 11.40 -9.49
CA ARG A 265 -4.60 12.21 -9.51
C ARG A 265 -4.89 13.72 -9.49
N ASN A 266 -5.92 14.18 -10.18
CA ASN A 266 -6.28 15.61 -10.21
C ASN A 266 -6.84 16.11 -8.87
N GLN A 267 -7.39 15.22 -8.03
CA GLN A 267 -7.86 15.55 -6.68
C GLN A 267 -6.73 15.68 -5.64
N LEU A 268 -5.47 15.36 -6.01
CA LEU A 268 -4.35 15.30 -5.07
C LEU A 268 -3.94 16.62 -4.43
N GLN A 269 -4.30 17.78 -5.00
CA GLN A 269 -4.05 19.07 -4.34
C GLN A 269 -4.82 19.21 -3.01
N GLY A 270 -6.03 18.65 -2.92
CA GLY A 270 -6.78 18.55 -1.66
C GLY A 270 -6.19 17.50 -0.73
N ALA A 271 -5.90 16.31 -1.26
CA ALA A 271 -5.33 15.19 -0.50
C ALA A 271 -3.96 15.54 0.13
N MET A 272 -3.11 16.32 -0.56
CA MET A 272 -1.79 16.72 -0.06
C MET A 272 -1.84 17.50 1.27
N GLN A 273 -2.91 18.25 1.54
CA GLN A 273 -3.07 18.93 2.83
C GLN A 273 -3.35 17.93 3.96
N GLN A 274 -4.22 16.94 3.72
CA GLN A 274 -4.49 15.86 4.67
C GLN A 274 -3.27 14.95 4.86
N PHE A 275 -2.56 14.64 3.77
CA PHE A 275 -1.33 13.86 3.77
C PHE A 275 -0.22 14.52 4.61
N ASN A 276 -0.05 15.84 4.52
CA ASN A 276 0.90 16.60 5.35
C ASN A 276 0.54 16.62 6.84
N GLN A 277 -0.70 16.31 7.22
CA GLN A 277 -1.13 16.15 8.62
C GLN A 277 -0.83 14.75 9.17
N ARG A 278 -0.41 13.79 8.33
CA ARG A 278 -0.07 12.44 8.81
C ARG A 278 1.16 12.44 9.73
N PHE A 279 1.18 11.52 10.69
CA PHE A 279 2.24 11.41 11.70
C PHE A 279 2.51 9.96 12.10
N ILE A 280 3.64 9.68 12.75
CA ILE A 280 3.81 8.43 13.54
C ILE A 280 3.75 8.72 15.04
N PHE A 281 4.14 9.92 15.46
CA PHE A 281 3.99 10.40 16.84
C PHE A 281 3.43 11.81 16.81
N GLY A 282 2.54 12.15 17.74
CA GLY A 282 1.97 13.49 17.83
C GLY A 282 3.07 14.54 18.05
N ASN A 283 2.94 15.71 17.41
CA ASN A 283 3.96 16.76 17.43
C ASN A 283 4.30 17.32 18.84
N GLN A 284 3.50 17.01 19.86
CA GLN A 284 3.71 17.49 21.24
C GLN A 284 4.93 16.87 21.93
N ASP A 285 5.34 15.63 21.59
CA ASP A 285 6.50 14.99 22.22
C ASP A 285 7.83 15.68 21.83
N PHE A 286 7.93 16.22 20.62
CA PHE A 286 9.20 16.73 20.07
C PHE A 286 9.62 18.11 20.57
N SER A 287 8.67 19.00 20.90
CA SER A 287 9.00 20.36 21.36
C SER A 287 9.35 20.45 22.84
N ALA A 288 8.92 19.48 23.66
CA ALA A 288 9.16 19.46 25.10
C ALA A 288 10.32 18.54 25.55
N GLN A 289 10.54 17.38 24.89
CA GLN A 289 11.49 16.36 25.38
C GLN A 289 12.85 16.33 24.65
N SER A 290 13.06 17.17 23.64
CA SER A 290 14.29 17.19 22.82
C SER A 290 15.59 17.58 23.54
N LYS A 291 15.53 17.88 24.85
CA LYS A 291 16.71 18.13 25.70
C LYS A 291 17.15 16.95 26.57
N GLU A 292 16.31 15.95 26.81
CA GLU A 292 16.61 14.88 27.80
C GLU A 292 16.45 13.44 27.28
N PHE A 293 15.68 13.19 26.21
CA PHE A 293 15.54 11.82 25.71
C PHE A 293 16.63 11.46 24.69
N ASP A 294 17.74 10.88 25.19
CA ASP A 294 18.79 10.30 24.37
C ASP A 294 18.44 8.83 24.03
N PRO A 295 18.36 8.42 22.75
CA PRO A 295 17.84 7.10 22.34
C PRO A 295 18.72 5.90 22.74
N LEU A 296 19.91 6.16 23.30
CA LEU A 296 20.79 5.14 23.88
C LEU A 296 20.68 5.04 25.42
N GLY A 297 19.64 5.62 26.03
CA GLY A 297 19.48 5.72 27.48
C GLY A 297 20.34 6.85 28.09
N PRO A 298 20.51 6.94 29.42
CA PRO A 298 21.47 7.87 30.00
C PRO A 298 22.90 7.47 29.64
N LEU A 299 23.82 8.43 29.63
CA LEU A 299 25.25 8.13 29.50
C LEU A 299 25.75 7.34 30.72
N PRO A 300 26.77 6.47 30.57
CA PRO A 300 27.34 5.76 31.70
C PRO A 300 27.87 6.74 32.76
N LEU A 301 27.80 6.36 34.04
CA LEU A 301 28.18 7.23 35.16
C LEU A 301 29.57 7.87 34.98
N GLY A 302 29.59 9.20 34.98
CA GLY A 302 30.80 10.01 34.75
C GLY A 302 31.05 10.42 33.29
N TRP A 303 30.14 10.14 32.36
CA TRP A 303 30.20 10.63 30.98
C TRP A 303 29.25 11.80 30.72
N GLU A 304 29.69 12.77 29.91
CA GLU A 304 28.91 13.95 29.50
C GLU A 304 28.98 14.14 27.98
N LYS A 305 27.84 14.37 27.34
CA LYS A 305 27.72 14.73 25.92
C LYS A 305 27.87 16.24 25.78
N ARG A 306 28.83 16.68 24.97
CA ARG A 306 29.04 18.09 24.61
C ARG A 306 28.98 18.27 23.11
N THR A 307 28.84 19.52 22.69
CA THR A 307 28.87 19.93 21.29
C THR A 307 29.96 20.99 21.13
N ASP A 308 30.76 20.90 20.09
CA ASP A 308 31.77 21.90 19.77
C ASP A 308 31.17 23.13 19.08
N ASN A 309 32.00 24.15 18.85
CA ASN A 309 31.58 25.40 18.20
C ASN A 309 31.13 25.22 16.73
N ASN A 310 31.36 24.04 16.14
CA ASN A 310 30.94 23.69 14.77
C ASN A 310 29.67 22.82 14.76
N GLY A 311 29.04 22.58 15.92
CA GLY A 311 27.85 21.74 16.05
C GLY A 311 28.14 20.23 16.08
N ARG A 312 29.41 19.81 16.19
CA ARG A 312 29.79 18.40 16.26
C ARG A 312 29.77 17.90 17.70
N VAL A 313 29.09 16.78 17.92
CA VAL A 313 29.00 16.13 19.23
C VAL A 313 30.31 15.41 19.58
N TYR A 314 30.72 15.51 20.84
CA TYR A 314 31.81 14.75 21.45
C TYR A 314 31.45 14.36 22.90
N PHE A 315 32.11 13.35 23.43
CA PHE A 315 31.83 12.78 24.75
C PHE A 315 33.02 12.96 25.67
N VAL A 316 32.75 13.46 26.88
CA VAL A 316 33.74 13.72 27.94
C VAL A 316 33.58 12.67 29.02
N ASN A 317 34.65 11.95 29.35
CA ASN A 317 34.71 11.07 30.50
C ASN A 317 35.37 11.81 31.67
N HIS A 318 34.58 12.17 32.68
CA HIS A 318 35.06 12.85 33.89
C HIS A 318 35.88 11.94 34.82
N ASN A 319 35.65 10.62 34.76
CA ASN A 319 36.39 9.64 35.58
C ASN A 319 37.83 9.48 35.08
N THR A 320 38.06 9.50 33.76
CA THR A 320 39.39 9.37 33.14
C THR A 320 39.98 10.69 32.63
N ARG A 321 39.19 11.78 32.66
CA ARG A 321 39.50 13.11 32.09
C ARG A 321 39.87 13.07 30.61
N ALA A 322 39.26 12.15 29.86
CA ALA A 322 39.46 11.98 28.42
C ALA A 322 38.26 12.49 27.61
N THR A 323 38.49 12.81 26.34
CA THR A 323 37.43 13.14 25.37
C THR A 323 37.54 12.24 24.15
N GLN A 324 36.40 11.85 23.58
CA GLN A 324 36.31 11.07 22.35
C GLN A 324 35.13 11.53 21.48
N TRP A 325 35.13 11.17 20.19
CA TRP A 325 34.07 11.55 19.25
C TRP A 325 32.98 10.50 19.15
N GLU A 326 33.33 9.25 19.47
CA GLU A 326 32.49 8.08 19.45
C GLU A 326 31.69 7.99 20.75
N ASP A 327 30.42 7.59 20.66
CA ASP A 327 29.58 7.43 21.84
C ASP A 327 30.10 6.29 22.74
N PRO A 328 30.31 6.50 24.05
CA PRO A 328 30.76 5.43 24.95
C PRO A 328 29.78 4.24 25.02
N ARG A 329 28.52 4.42 24.63
CA ARG A 329 27.49 3.37 24.57
C ARG A 329 27.54 2.59 23.25
N SER A 330 28.08 3.17 22.18
CA SER A 330 28.34 2.44 20.93
C SER A 330 29.60 1.57 21.02
N GLN A 331 30.57 1.96 21.86
CA GLN A 331 31.79 1.20 22.11
C GLN A 331 31.59 0.11 23.19
N GLY A 332 30.92 -1.00 22.82
CA GLY A 332 31.10 -2.29 23.52
C GLY A 332 29.86 -3.09 23.93
N GLN A 333 28.64 -2.60 23.71
CA GLN A 333 27.40 -3.35 24.03
C GLN A 333 26.46 -3.61 22.85
N LEU A 334 26.51 -2.81 21.77
CA LEU A 334 25.84 -3.17 20.52
C LEU A 334 26.70 -4.16 19.73
N ASN A 335 26.47 -5.46 19.97
CA ASN A 335 26.98 -6.52 19.12
C ASN A 335 26.52 -6.25 17.67
N GLU A 336 27.46 -6.15 16.72
CA GLU A 336 27.19 -5.81 15.31
C GLU A 336 26.24 -6.78 14.61
N LYS A 337 26.09 -7.98 15.17
CA LYS A 337 25.17 -9.00 14.66
C LYS A 337 23.71 -8.61 14.97
N PRO A 338 22.80 -8.69 13.98
CA PRO A 338 21.38 -8.46 14.21
C PRO A 338 20.83 -9.43 15.27
N LEU A 339 19.71 -9.04 15.88
CA LEU A 339 18.98 -9.92 16.79
C LEU A 339 18.43 -11.14 16.02
N PRO A 340 18.31 -12.31 16.66
CA PRO A 340 17.66 -13.47 16.04
C PRO A 340 16.22 -13.14 15.63
N GLU A 341 15.67 -13.93 14.71
CA GLU A 341 14.32 -13.75 14.21
C GLU A 341 13.27 -13.73 15.34
N GLY A 342 12.35 -12.76 15.28
CA GLY A 342 11.35 -12.52 16.32
C GLY A 342 11.89 -11.95 17.64
N TRP A 343 13.15 -11.50 17.72
CA TRP A 343 13.68 -10.77 18.89
C TRP A 343 13.79 -9.26 18.65
N GLU A 344 13.35 -8.48 19.63
CA GLU A 344 13.44 -7.02 19.72
C GLU A 344 14.31 -6.63 20.95
N MET A 345 15.05 -5.53 20.86
CA MET A 345 15.73 -4.90 22.02
C MET A 345 14.98 -3.60 22.37
N ARG A 346 14.66 -3.44 23.65
CA ARG A 346 14.06 -2.24 24.23
C ARG A 346 14.89 -1.75 25.42
N PHE A 347 14.51 -0.61 25.98
CA PHE A 347 15.11 -0.04 27.18
C PHE A 347 14.03 0.22 28.24
N THR A 348 14.36 0.04 29.52
CA THR A 348 13.52 0.51 30.63
C THR A 348 13.52 2.04 30.68
N VAL A 349 12.66 2.63 31.54
CA VAL A 349 12.69 4.08 31.82
C VAL A 349 14.05 4.55 32.34
N ASP A 350 14.78 3.67 33.03
CA ASP A 350 16.14 3.91 33.54
C ASP A 350 17.24 3.68 32.47
N GLY A 351 16.85 3.36 31.23
CA GLY A 351 17.74 3.09 30.11
C GLY A 351 18.46 1.74 30.16
N ILE A 352 17.96 0.77 30.93
CA ILE A 352 18.54 -0.58 30.98
C ILE A 352 18.01 -1.39 29.79
N PRO A 353 18.88 -1.96 28.93
CA PRO A 353 18.42 -2.76 27.81
C PRO A 353 17.76 -4.06 28.28
N TYR A 354 16.64 -4.42 27.66
CA TYR A 354 15.99 -5.71 27.78
C TYR A 354 15.56 -6.21 26.41
N PHE A 355 15.26 -7.49 26.32
CA PHE A 355 15.01 -8.21 25.08
C PHE A 355 13.61 -8.81 25.10
N VAL A 356 12.87 -8.63 24.02
CA VAL A 356 11.52 -9.14 23.84
C VAL A 356 11.58 -10.27 22.81
N ASP A 357 11.18 -11.47 23.20
CA ASP A 357 11.00 -12.62 22.32
C ASP A 357 9.53 -12.65 21.89
N HIS A 358 9.24 -12.21 20.67
CA HIS A 358 7.89 -12.23 20.09
C HIS A 358 7.42 -13.66 19.77
N ASN A 359 8.34 -14.60 19.53
CA ASN A 359 8.00 -16.00 19.24
C ASN A 359 7.39 -16.66 20.48
N ARG A 360 7.96 -16.38 21.65
CA ARG A 360 7.51 -16.92 22.95
C ARG A 360 6.62 -15.98 23.74
N ARG A 361 6.48 -14.73 23.29
CA ARG A 361 5.75 -13.63 23.95
C ARG A 361 6.25 -13.36 25.37
N THR A 362 7.57 -13.33 25.51
CA THR A 362 8.27 -13.16 26.80
C THR A 362 9.32 -12.05 26.73
N THR A 363 9.69 -11.48 27.88
CA THR A 363 10.83 -10.54 27.97
C THR A 363 11.93 -11.12 28.86
N THR A 364 13.19 -10.74 28.61
CA THR A 364 14.34 -11.10 29.44
C THR A 364 15.40 -10.01 29.39
N TYR A 365 16.23 -9.88 30.43
CA TYR A 365 17.42 -9.01 30.39
C TYR A 365 18.62 -9.67 29.70
N ILE A 366 18.51 -10.94 29.32
CA ILE A 366 19.57 -11.72 28.67
C ILE A 366 19.58 -11.48 27.16
N ASP A 367 20.70 -11.00 26.61
CA ASP A 367 20.88 -10.83 25.17
C ASP A 367 20.93 -12.21 24.47
N PRO A 368 19.99 -12.52 23.56
CA PRO A 368 19.91 -13.84 22.91
C PRO A 368 21.13 -14.14 22.01
N ARG A 369 21.91 -13.13 21.63
CA ARG A 369 23.11 -13.26 20.79
C ARG A 369 24.37 -13.58 21.60
N THR A 370 24.41 -13.23 22.89
CA THR A 370 25.62 -13.30 23.72
C THR A 370 25.47 -14.07 25.02
N GLY A 371 24.23 -14.33 25.46
CA GLY A 371 23.93 -14.96 26.76
C GLY A 371 24.24 -14.09 27.97
N LYS A 372 24.64 -12.82 27.78
CA LYS A 372 24.92 -11.87 28.87
C LYS A 372 23.63 -11.19 29.33
N SER A 373 23.42 -11.11 30.64
CA SER A 373 22.36 -10.25 31.19
C SER A 373 22.80 -8.79 31.22
N ALA A 374 21.88 -7.89 30.88
CA ALA A 374 22.02 -6.46 31.14
C ALA A 374 21.75 -6.09 32.61
N LEU A 375 21.01 -6.94 33.32
CA LEU A 375 20.65 -6.75 34.72
C LEU A 375 20.43 -8.12 35.40
N ASP A 376 21.10 -8.37 36.52
CA ASP A 376 20.86 -9.57 37.32
C ASP A 376 19.66 -9.33 38.26
N ASN A 377 18.69 -10.24 38.25
CA ASN A 377 17.46 -10.19 39.05
C ASN A 377 16.60 -8.91 38.89
N GLY A 378 16.50 -8.39 37.67
CA GLY A 378 15.58 -7.29 37.35
C GLY A 378 14.08 -7.67 37.46
N PRO A 379 13.17 -6.68 37.58
CA PRO A 379 11.73 -6.92 37.64
C PRO A 379 11.22 -7.57 36.34
N GLN A 380 10.25 -8.48 36.46
CA GLN A 380 9.67 -9.14 35.28
C GLN A 380 8.81 -8.13 34.50
N ILE A 381 9.28 -7.74 33.32
CA ILE A 381 8.55 -6.87 32.38
C ILE A 381 7.44 -7.70 31.72
N ALA A 382 6.27 -7.09 31.50
CA ALA A 382 5.19 -7.71 30.74
C ALA A 382 5.47 -7.62 29.23
N TYR A 383 5.17 -8.68 28.47
CA TYR A 383 5.17 -8.59 27.01
C TYR A 383 4.07 -7.63 26.54
N VAL A 384 4.44 -6.62 25.75
CA VAL A 384 3.52 -5.66 25.13
C VAL A 384 3.94 -5.43 23.67
N ARG A 385 2.99 -5.46 22.74
CA ARG A 385 3.19 -4.96 21.36
C ARG A 385 3.24 -3.42 21.40
N ASP A 386 4.44 -2.87 21.51
CA ASP A 386 4.69 -1.42 21.56
C ASP A 386 5.24 -0.95 20.21
N PHE A 387 4.36 -0.42 19.37
CA PHE A 387 4.73 0.12 18.07
C PHE A 387 5.64 1.37 18.19
N LYS A 388 5.49 2.16 19.26
CA LYS A 388 6.33 3.35 19.51
C LYS A 388 7.79 2.95 19.77
N ALA A 389 8.02 1.95 20.62
CA ALA A 389 9.35 1.40 20.87
C ALA A 389 9.99 0.82 19.59
N LYS A 390 9.25 -0.02 18.85
CA LYS A 390 9.70 -0.60 17.58
C LYS A 390 10.12 0.47 16.56
N VAL A 391 9.31 1.51 16.37
CA VAL A 391 9.62 2.61 15.45
C VAL A 391 10.81 3.45 15.92
N GLN A 392 10.98 3.68 17.23
CA GLN A 392 12.16 4.36 17.76
C GLN A 392 13.44 3.55 17.49
N TYR A 393 13.40 2.23 17.71
CA TYR A 393 14.51 1.32 17.43
C TYR A 393 14.85 1.26 15.92
N PHE A 394 13.83 1.20 15.07
CA PHE A 394 13.98 1.27 13.61
C PHE A 394 14.65 2.58 13.16
N LYS A 395 14.18 3.72 13.67
CA LYS A 395 14.74 5.05 13.37
C LYS A 395 16.19 5.18 13.84
N PHE A 396 16.53 4.62 15.00
CA PHE A 396 17.91 4.56 15.48
C PHE A 396 18.81 3.82 14.47
N TRP A 397 18.42 2.62 14.00
CA TRP A 397 19.20 1.90 12.99
C TRP A 397 19.33 2.67 11.67
N CYS A 398 18.27 3.33 11.20
CA CYS A 398 18.36 4.18 10.01
C CYS A 398 19.34 5.34 10.20
N GLN A 399 19.37 5.97 11.39
CA GLN A 399 20.35 7.01 11.73
C GLN A 399 21.79 6.48 11.77
N GLN A 400 22.02 5.31 12.36
CA GLN A 400 23.35 4.67 12.41
C GLN A 400 23.87 4.24 11.03
N LEU A 401 22.96 3.93 10.10
CA LEU A 401 23.27 3.58 8.70
C LEU A 401 23.28 4.79 7.76
N ALA A 402 22.94 6.00 8.23
CA ALA A 402 22.87 7.20 7.41
C ALA A 402 24.26 7.69 7.03
N LEU A 403 24.46 7.96 5.74
CA LEU A 403 25.74 8.47 5.24
C LEU A 403 25.79 10.00 5.30
N PRO A 404 26.96 10.60 5.57
CA PRO A 404 27.12 12.05 5.61
C PRO A 404 26.93 12.68 4.22
N GLN A 405 26.80 14.01 4.19
CA GLN A 405 26.51 14.81 2.99
C GLN A 405 25.08 14.58 2.45
N HIS A 406 24.81 15.08 1.24
CA HIS A 406 23.50 15.00 0.58
C HIS A 406 23.65 14.51 -0.87
N ILE A 407 22.61 13.91 -1.42
CA ILE A 407 22.47 13.69 -2.87
C ILE A 407 21.42 14.64 -3.45
N LYS A 408 21.67 15.14 -4.67
CA LYS A 408 20.72 15.98 -5.40
C LYS A 408 19.94 15.12 -6.40
N ILE A 409 18.63 15.16 -6.32
CA ILE A 409 17.72 14.49 -7.26
C ILE A 409 16.93 15.59 -7.97
N THR A 410 17.19 15.77 -9.25
CA THR A 410 16.57 16.82 -10.08
C THR A 410 15.55 16.17 -11.00
N VAL A 411 14.28 16.53 -10.84
CA VAL A 411 13.12 15.90 -11.52
C VAL A 411 12.09 16.95 -11.92
N THR A 412 11.39 16.75 -13.03
CA THR A 412 10.33 17.66 -13.48
C THR A 412 8.96 17.14 -13.08
N ARG A 413 8.00 18.04 -12.77
CA ARG A 413 6.62 17.64 -12.43
C ARG A 413 5.86 16.95 -13.56
N LYS A 414 6.30 17.16 -14.82
CA LYS A 414 5.66 16.57 -16.02
C LYS A 414 6.15 15.16 -16.34
N ASN A 415 7.38 14.84 -15.98
CA ASN A 415 8.06 13.58 -16.31
C ASN A 415 8.54 12.90 -15.01
N LEU A 416 7.75 13.04 -13.93
CA LEU A 416 8.19 12.77 -12.56
C LEU A 416 8.66 11.33 -12.37
N PHE A 417 7.97 10.37 -12.97
CA PHE A 417 8.28 8.95 -12.85
C PHE A 417 9.60 8.61 -13.55
N GLU A 418 9.72 8.94 -14.84
CA GLU A 418 10.91 8.70 -15.67
C GLU A 418 12.14 9.42 -15.14
N ASP A 419 12.02 10.70 -14.76
CA ASP A 419 13.13 11.48 -14.21
C ASP A 419 13.59 10.84 -12.89
N SER A 420 12.65 10.47 -12.00
CA SER A 420 12.98 9.80 -10.73
C SER A 420 13.60 8.42 -10.96
N PHE A 421 13.09 7.65 -11.93
CA PHE A 421 13.62 6.35 -12.34
C PHE A 421 15.07 6.45 -12.78
N GLN A 422 15.38 7.37 -13.71
CA GLN A 422 16.74 7.57 -14.20
C GLN A 422 17.69 8.03 -13.08
N GLN A 423 17.26 9.00 -12.26
CA GLN A 423 18.07 9.49 -11.14
C GLN A 423 18.36 8.37 -10.12
N ILE A 424 17.34 7.73 -9.54
CA ILE A 424 17.51 6.70 -8.49
C ILE A 424 18.28 5.48 -9.00
N MET A 425 18.06 5.07 -10.25
CA MET A 425 18.75 3.90 -10.80
C MET A 425 20.22 4.18 -11.15
N SER A 426 20.57 5.43 -11.49
CA SER A 426 21.95 5.84 -11.75
C SER A 426 22.81 6.01 -10.49
N ILE A 427 22.18 6.33 -9.35
CA ILE A 427 22.87 6.55 -8.07
C ILE A 427 23.26 5.20 -7.44
N ASN A 428 24.44 5.14 -6.81
CA ASN A 428 24.88 3.99 -6.04
C ASN A 428 23.92 3.76 -4.85
N PRO A 429 23.43 2.54 -4.61
CA PRO A 429 22.46 2.29 -3.55
C PRO A 429 22.86 2.76 -2.15
N GLN A 430 24.16 2.73 -1.83
CA GLN A 430 24.62 3.21 -0.53
C GLN A 430 24.46 4.73 -0.40
N ASP A 431 24.67 5.49 -1.48
CA ASP A 431 24.53 6.96 -1.49
C ASP A 431 23.07 7.42 -1.35
N LEU A 432 22.09 6.57 -1.66
CA LEU A 432 20.66 6.83 -1.40
C LEU A 432 20.32 6.85 0.12
N ARG A 433 21.25 6.44 1.00
CA ARG A 433 21.18 6.63 2.46
C ARG A 433 21.70 7.99 2.95
N ARG A 434 22.22 8.84 2.05
CA ARG A 434 22.57 10.24 2.37
C ARG A 434 21.30 11.10 2.42
N ARG A 435 21.39 12.29 3.01
CA ARG A 435 20.27 13.24 3.02
C ARG A 435 19.82 13.54 1.58
N LEU A 436 18.53 13.34 1.30
CA LEU A 436 17.95 13.68 0.01
C LEU A 436 17.79 15.19 -0.12
N TRP A 437 18.12 15.74 -1.28
CA TRP A 437 17.84 17.11 -1.67
C TRP A 437 17.11 17.09 -3.01
N ILE A 438 15.80 17.30 -2.99
CA ILE A 438 14.96 17.23 -4.19
C ILE A 438 14.84 18.61 -4.82
N ILE A 439 14.95 18.68 -6.16
CA ILE A 439 14.91 19.92 -6.94
C ILE A 439 13.90 19.75 -8.07
N PHE A 440 12.86 20.59 -8.07
CA PHE A 440 11.99 20.82 -9.23
C PHE A 440 12.54 22.02 -10.02
N PRO A 441 13.04 21.84 -11.27
CA PRO A 441 13.60 22.93 -12.05
C PRO A 441 12.60 24.05 -12.33
N GLY A 442 12.99 25.29 -12.01
CA GLY A 442 12.14 26.48 -12.18
C GLY A 442 11.31 26.85 -10.95
N GLU A 443 11.41 26.11 -9.85
CA GLU A 443 10.68 26.37 -8.59
C GLU A 443 11.64 26.74 -7.45
N GLU A 444 11.30 27.78 -6.67
CA GLU A 444 12.09 28.19 -5.50
C GLU A 444 11.77 27.31 -4.27
N GLY A 445 12.40 26.14 -4.21
CA GLY A 445 12.27 25.20 -3.09
C GLY A 445 13.45 25.25 -2.10
N LEU A 446 13.25 25.83 -0.92
CA LEU A 446 14.18 25.65 0.21
C LEU A 446 13.91 24.30 0.89
N ASP A 447 14.75 23.29 0.63
CA ASP A 447 14.51 21.91 1.08
C ASP A 447 14.86 21.68 2.57
N TYR A 448 14.05 22.28 3.43
CA TYR A 448 13.88 21.90 4.83
C TYR A 448 13.09 20.58 4.99
N GLY A 449 13.07 19.73 3.95
CA GLY A 449 12.43 18.41 3.94
C GLY A 449 10.99 18.38 3.45
N GLY A 450 10.41 19.54 3.09
CA GLY A 450 9.06 19.69 2.52
C GLY A 450 8.99 19.23 1.07
N VAL A 451 9.93 19.68 0.22
CA VAL A 451 10.02 19.26 -1.19
C VAL A 451 10.23 17.75 -1.29
N ALA A 452 11.06 17.19 -0.40
CA ALA A 452 11.21 15.74 -0.29
C ALA A 452 9.89 15.01 0.06
N ARG A 453 9.06 15.54 0.98
CA ARG A 453 7.74 14.92 1.30
C ARG A 453 6.81 14.96 0.09
N GLU A 454 6.74 16.10 -0.60
CA GLU A 454 5.94 16.25 -1.83
C GLU A 454 6.38 15.26 -2.91
N TRP A 455 7.69 15.10 -3.11
CA TRP A 455 8.21 14.15 -4.09
C TRP A 455 7.84 12.70 -3.78
N PHE A 456 7.96 12.24 -2.53
CA PHE A 456 7.48 10.91 -2.14
C PHE A 456 5.97 10.75 -2.36
N PHE A 457 5.16 11.76 -1.99
CA PHE A 457 3.72 11.75 -2.20
C PHE A 457 3.35 11.64 -3.69
N LEU A 458 3.88 12.51 -4.54
CA LEU A 458 3.57 12.54 -5.97
C LEU A 458 4.08 11.27 -6.67
N LEU A 459 5.32 10.85 -6.41
CA LEU A 459 5.90 9.66 -7.03
C LEU A 459 5.15 8.38 -6.61
N SER A 460 4.64 8.31 -5.38
CA SER A 460 3.83 7.17 -4.93
C SER A 460 2.50 6.98 -5.67
N HIS A 461 1.97 8.05 -6.27
CA HIS A 461 0.83 7.96 -7.17
C HIS A 461 1.25 7.56 -8.59
N GLU A 462 2.35 8.12 -9.11
CA GLU A 462 2.89 7.77 -10.44
C GLU A 462 3.22 6.28 -10.59
N VAL A 463 3.72 5.65 -9.52
CA VAL A 463 3.99 4.20 -9.45
C VAL A 463 2.76 3.34 -9.79
N LEU A 464 1.55 3.90 -9.63
CA LEU A 464 0.27 3.23 -9.88
C LEU A 464 -0.33 3.55 -11.26
N ASN A 465 0.34 4.34 -12.09
CA ASN A 465 -0.15 4.66 -13.43
C ASN A 465 -0.32 3.36 -14.25
N PRO A 466 -1.56 3.01 -14.67
CA PRO A 466 -1.81 1.73 -15.34
C PRO A 466 -1.12 1.62 -16.70
N MET A 467 -0.67 2.73 -17.31
CA MET A 467 0.08 2.72 -18.57
C MET A 467 1.46 2.04 -18.46
N TYR A 468 2.06 1.97 -17.27
CA TYR A 468 3.30 1.21 -17.05
C TYR A 468 3.08 -0.30 -16.89
N CYS A 469 1.83 -0.73 -16.74
CA CYS A 469 1.41 -2.13 -16.56
C CYS A 469 2.04 -2.84 -15.35
N LEU A 470 2.47 -2.11 -14.31
CA LEU A 470 3.19 -2.68 -13.15
C LEU A 470 2.25 -3.22 -12.08
N PHE A 471 1.18 -2.48 -11.77
CA PHE A 471 0.17 -2.87 -10.78
C PHE A 471 -1.20 -2.96 -11.44
N GLU A 472 -2.06 -3.74 -10.80
CA GLU A 472 -3.48 -3.84 -11.11
C GLU A 472 -4.28 -3.83 -9.79
N TYR A 473 -5.57 -3.55 -9.88
CA TYR A 473 -6.48 -3.74 -8.76
C TYR A 473 -6.89 -5.21 -8.69
N ALA A 474 -6.94 -5.77 -7.47
CA ALA A 474 -7.21 -7.18 -7.26
C ALA A 474 -8.67 -7.59 -7.61
N GLY A 475 -9.58 -6.62 -7.74
CA GLY A 475 -10.96 -6.81 -8.16
C GLY A 475 -11.44 -5.69 -9.09
N LYS A 476 -12.75 -5.68 -9.38
CA LYS A 476 -13.38 -4.72 -10.30
C LYS A 476 -13.46 -3.29 -9.76
N ASP A 477 -13.21 -3.11 -8.47
CA ASP A 477 -13.23 -1.83 -7.77
C ASP A 477 -11.84 -1.49 -7.21
N ASN A 478 -11.52 -0.19 -7.18
CA ASN A 478 -10.17 0.37 -6.99
C ASN A 478 -9.61 0.26 -5.54
N TYR A 479 -9.83 -0.88 -4.87
CA TYR A 479 -9.71 -1.04 -3.42
C TYR A 479 -8.34 -1.57 -2.94
N CYS A 480 -7.81 -2.63 -3.55
CA CYS A 480 -6.53 -3.23 -3.18
C CYS A 480 -5.61 -3.39 -4.40
N LEU A 481 -4.37 -2.94 -4.29
CA LEU A 481 -3.36 -3.02 -5.34
C LEU A 481 -2.50 -4.29 -5.20
N GLN A 482 -2.27 -4.95 -6.33
CA GLN A 482 -1.38 -6.09 -6.47
C GLN A 482 -0.44 -5.92 -7.66
N ILE A 483 0.68 -6.64 -7.66
CA ILE A 483 1.57 -6.72 -8.83
C ILE A 483 0.78 -7.33 -9.99
N ASN A 484 0.81 -6.70 -11.16
CA ASN A 484 0.19 -7.21 -12.37
C ASN A 484 1.00 -8.41 -12.91
N PRO A 485 0.44 -9.63 -13.01
CA PRO A 485 1.15 -10.79 -13.57
C PRO A 485 1.51 -10.62 -15.05
N ALA A 486 0.74 -9.82 -15.79
CA ALA A 486 0.99 -9.44 -17.17
C ALA A 486 1.97 -8.26 -17.34
N SER A 487 2.63 -7.82 -16.27
CA SER A 487 3.63 -6.74 -16.33
C SER A 487 4.79 -7.01 -17.30
N TYR A 488 5.07 -8.27 -17.66
CA TYR A 488 6.04 -8.65 -18.69
C TYR A 488 5.77 -8.02 -20.07
N ILE A 489 4.55 -7.53 -20.33
CA ILE A 489 4.21 -6.74 -21.52
C ILE A 489 5.10 -5.50 -21.61
N ASN A 490 5.49 -4.90 -20.49
CA ASN A 490 6.50 -3.85 -20.42
C ASN A 490 7.89 -4.50 -20.33
N PRO A 491 8.75 -4.41 -21.38
CA PRO A 491 10.04 -5.11 -21.40
C PRO A 491 11.02 -4.68 -20.31
N ASP A 492 10.79 -3.52 -19.68
CA ASP A 492 11.61 -2.97 -18.62
C ASP A 492 10.97 -3.13 -17.23
N HIS A 493 9.87 -3.89 -17.09
CA HIS A 493 9.11 -4.04 -15.83
C HIS A 493 9.97 -4.45 -14.63
N LEU A 494 10.89 -5.42 -14.75
CA LEU A 494 11.78 -5.80 -13.65
C LEU A 494 12.69 -4.65 -13.18
N LYS A 495 13.12 -3.77 -14.09
CA LYS A 495 13.90 -2.57 -13.71
C LYS A 495 13.02 -1.58 -12.95
N TYR A 496 11.77 -1.42 -13.36
CA TYR A 496 10.80 -0.60 -12.63
C TYR A 496 10.47 -1.20 -11.25
N PHE A 497 10.30 -2.51 -11.10
CA PHE A 497 10.11 -3.13 -9.78
C PHE A 497 11.33 -2.93 -8.87
N ARG A 498 12.56 -3.07 -9.39
CA ARG A 498 13.78 -2.74 -8.62
C ARG A 498 13.86 -1.27 -8.22
N PHE A 499 13.45 -0.36 -9.09
CA PHE A 499 13.30 1.06 -8.76
C PHE A 499 12.25 1.30 -7.66
N ILE A 500 11.08 0.65 -7.74
CA ILE A 500 10.02 0.74 -6.72
C ILE A 500 10.50 0.17 -5.38
N GLY A 501 11.28 -0.92 -5.41
CA GLY A 501 11.96 -1.48 -4.24
C GLY A 501 12.86 -0.46 -3.56
N ARG A 502 13.75 0.19 -4.33
CA ARG A 502 14.59 1.29 -3.83
C ARG A 502 13.74 2.44 -3.27
N PHE A 503 12.69 2.85 -3.98
CA PHE A 503 11.81 3.95 -3.59
C PHE A 503 11.10 3.69 -2.25
N ILE A 504 10.49 2.53 -2.05
CA ILE A 504 9.83 2.17 -0.78
C ILE A 504 10.86 2.04 0.35
N ALA A 505 12.01 1.42 0.10
CA ALA A 505 13.07 1.33 1.09
C ALA A 505 13.64 2.72 1.48
N MET A 506 13.76 3.65 0.52
CA MET A 506 14.09 5.05 0.78
C MET A 506 13.01 5.76 1.60
N ALA A 507 11.71 5.52 1.34
CA ALA A 507 10.61 6.11 2.10
C ALA A 507 10.71 5.73 3.59
N LEU A 508 10.87 4.42 3.86
CA LEU A 508 11.08 3.89 5.22
C LEU A 508 12.35 4.46 5.86
N PHE A 509 13.49 4.40 5.16
CA PHE A 509 14.80 4.83 5.67
C PHE A 509 14.84 6.32 6.04
N HIS A 510 14.25 7.18 5.20
CA HIS A 510 14.22 8.64 5.41
C HIS A 510 13.02 9.11 6.26
N GLY A 511 12.19 8.20 6.76
CA GLY A 511 10.99 8.52 7.54
C GLY A 511 10.00 9.40 6.78
N LYS A 512 9.76 9.06 5.50
CA LYS A 512 8.83 9.74 4.61
C LYS A 512 7.66 8.82 4.30
N PHE A 513 6.45 9.35 4.36
CA PHE A 513 5.27 8.58 3.97
C PHE A 513 5.14 8.53 2.46
N ILE A 514 4.40 7.53 1.99
CA ILE A 514 3.83 7.44 0.65
C ILE A 514 2.31 7.25 0.76
N ASP A 515 1.58 7.46 -0.32
CA ASP A 515 0.12 7.31 -0.32
C ASP A 515 -0.40 6.08 -1.09
N THR A 516 0.51 5.17 -1.45
CA THR A 516 0.17 3.90 -2.06
C THR A 516 -0.43 2.94 -1.03
N GLY A 517 -1.57 2.32 -1.36
CA GLY A 517 -2.20 1.26 -0.56
C GLY A 517 -1.97 -0.11 -1.15
N PHE A 518 -0.91 -0.80 -0.73
CA PHE A 518 -0.70 -2.17 -1.13
C PHE A 518 -1.62 -3.13 -0.36
N SER A 519 -1.89 -4.30 -0.93
CA SER A 519 -2.62 -5.36 -0.22
C SER A 519 -1.83 -5.88 1.00
N LEU A 520 -2.53 -6.35 2.04
CA LEU A 520 -1.92 -6.99 3.21
C LEU A 520 -0.92 -8.12 2.85
N PRO A 521 -1.21 -9.03 1.88
CA PRO A 521 -0.22 -10.00 1.39
C PRO A 521 1.08 -9.39 0.85
N PHE A 522 1.06 -8.18 0.26
CA PHE A 522 2.28 -7.49 -0.19
C PHE A 522 3.14 -7.04 1.00
N TYR A 523 2.53 -6.46 2.05
CA TYR A 523 3.26 -6.12 3.28
C TYR A 523 3.81 -7.36 4.00
N LYS A 524 3.06 -8.47 4.03
CA LYS A 524 3.56 -9.76 4.56
C LYS A 524 4.79 -10.25 3.80
N ARG A 525 4.81 -10.17 2.47
CA ARG A 525 6.00 -10.46 1.66
C ARG A 525 7.18 -9.57 2.06
N ILE A 526 6.96 -8.26 2.25
CA ILE A 526 8.02 -7.33 2.69
C ILE A 526 8.63 -7.74 4.03
N LEU A 527 7.88 -8.44 4.88
CA LEU A 527 8.34 -8.93 6.18
C LEU A 527 8.83 -10.39 6.16
N ASN A 528 8.88 -11.04 4.98
CA ASN A 528 9.12 -12.48 4.83
C ASN A 528 8.13 -13.36 5.64
N LYS A 529 6.92 -12.85 5.88
CA LYS A 529 5.87 -13.55 6.63
C LYS A 529 5.01 -14.42 5.69
N PRO A 530 4.56 -15.60 6.15
CA PRO A 530 3.72 -16.47 5.34
C PRO A 530 2.38 -15.79 5.00
N VAL A 531 2.02 -15.87 3.73
CA VAL A 531 0.69 -15.54 3.21
C VAL A 531 -0.17 -16.81 3.19
N GLY A 532 -1.42 -16.71 3.63
CA GLY A 532 -2.31 -17.86 3.77
C GLY A 532 -3.75 -17.57 3.38
N LEU A 533 -4.64 -18.52 3.65
CA LEU A 533 -6.04 -18.49 3.22
C LEU A 533 -6.78 -17.18 3.57
N LYS A 534 -6.55 -16.59 4.74
CA LYS A 534 -7.21 -15.32 5.12
C LYS A 534 -6.74 -14.11 4.31
N ASP A 535 -5.51 -14.11 3.82
CA ASP A 535 -5.00 -13.01 3.00
C ASP A 535 -5.67 -12.98 1.62
N LEU A 536 -6.09 -14.15 1.14
CA LEU A 536 -6.84 -14.31 -0.09
C LEU A 536 -8.23 -13.67 -0.05
N GLU A 537 -8.91 -13.61 1.12
CA GLU A 537 -10.20 -12.91 1.26
C GLU A 537 -10.12 -11.48 0.71
N SER A 538 -9.02 -10.77 1.02
CA SER A 538 -8.76 -9.38 0.60
C SER A 538 -8.37 -9.19 -0.87
N VAL A 539 -8.04 -10.28 -1.57
CA VAL A 539 -7.50 -10.25 -2.94
C VAL A 539 -8.50 -10.83 -3.93
N ASP A 540 -9.09 -11.98 -3.61
CA ASP A 540 -10.01 -12.73 -4.46
C ASP A 540 -11.11 -13.34 -3.58
N PRO A 541 -12.15 -12.57 -3.23
CA PRO A 541 -13.22 -13.03 -2.33
C PRO A 541 -13.99 -14.23 -2.88
N GLU A 542 -14.16 -14.34 -4.20
CA GLU A 542 -14.88 -15.43 -4.85
C GLU A 542 -14.10 -16.75 -4.73
N PHE A 543 -12.79 -16.71 -5.00
CA PHE A 543 -11.91 -17.87 -4.83
C PHE A 543 -11.70 -18.23 -3.35
N TYR A 544 -11.62 -17.25 -2.45
CA TYR A 544 -11.61 -17.47 -1.00
C TYR A 544 -12.85 -18.23 -0.52
N ASN A 545 -14.06 -17.78 -0.91
CA ASN A 545 -15.31 -18.44 -0.55
C ASN A 545 -15.35 -19.90 -1.03
N SER A 546 -14.77 -20.17 -2.21
CA SER A 546 -14.68 -21.51 -2.78
C SER A 546 -13.78 -22.43 -1.94
N LEU A 547 -12.64 -21.93 -1.46
CA LEU A 547 -11.74 -22.68 -0.56
C LEU A 547 -12.31 -22.85 0.85
N ILE A 548 -13.04 -21.86 1.37
CA ILE A 548 -13.77 -21.98 2.65
C ILE A 548 -14.87 -23.03 2.55
N TRP A 549 -15.60 -23.09 1.43
CA TRP A 549 -16.60 -24.14 1.20
C TRP A 549 -15.96 -25.54 1.23
N ILE A 550 -14.81 -25.73 0.57
CA ILE A 550 -14.04 -27.00 0.64
C ILE A 550 -13.59 -27.30 2.08
N LYS A 551 -13.20 -26.29 2.87
CA LYS A 551 -12.82 -26.49 4.28
C LYS A 551 -14.00 -26.98 5.12
N GLU A 552 -15.17 -26.35 4.98
CA GLU A 552 -16.33 -26.52 5.87
C GLU A 552 -17.26 -27.68 5.49
N ASN A 553 -17.18 -28.22 4.28
CA ASN A 553 -18.04 -29.31 3.78
C ASN A 553 -17.26 -30.61 3.58
N ASN A 554 -17.94 -31.75 3.66
CA ASN A 554 -17.37 -33.06 3.36
C ASN A 554 -17.28 -33.26 1.84
N ILE A 555 -16.07 -33.26 1.27
CA ILE A 555 -15.88 -33.35 -0.19
C ILE A 555 -16.17 -34.76 -0.74
N GLU A 556 -16.00 -35.80 0.08
CA GLU A 556 -16.21 -37.19 -0.31
C GLU A 556 -17.71 -37.51 -0.44
N GLU A 557 -18.53 -37.01 0.50
CA GLU A 557 -20.00 -37.08 0.41
C GLU A 557 -20.56 -36.29 -0.79
N CYS A 558 -19.89 -35.18 -1.17
CA CYS A 558 -20.28 -34.38 -2.33
C CYS A 558 -19.85 -34.99 -3.68
N GLY A 559 -19.00 -36.02 -3.68
CA GLY A 559 -18.42 -36.58 -4.90
C GLY A 559 -17.51 -35.58 -5.64
N LEU A 560 -16.85 -34.66 -4.92
CA LEU A 560 -15.92 -33.69 -5.52
C LEU A 560 -14.57 -34.37 -5.80
N GLU A 561 -14.36 -34.80 -7.04
CA GLU A 561 -13.06 -35.32 -7.48
C GLU A 561 -12.10 -34.15 -7.77
N MET A 562 -11.10 -33.96 -6.91
CA MET A 562 -10.06 -32.94 -7.03
C MET A 562 -8.68 -33.58 -6.81
N PHE A 563 -7.65 -33.03 -7.44
CA PHE A 563 -6.26 -33.47 -7.29
C PHE A 563 -5.39 -32.32 -6.81
N PHE A 564 -4.14 -32.57 -6.39
CA PHE A 564 -3.17 -31.53 -6.03
C PHE A 564 -2.58 -30.82 -7.27
N SER A 565 -3.43 -30.40 -8.19
CA SER A 565 -3.13 -29.65 -9.40
C SER A 565 -4.16 -28.54 -9.60
N VAL A 566 -3.72 -27.43 -10.21
CA VAL A 566 -4.58 -26.27 -10.50
C VAL A 566 -4.38 -25.81 -11.93
N ASP A 567 -5.50 -25.58 -12.61
CA ASP A 567 -5.49 -25.09 -13.98
C ASP A 567 -5.42 -23.55 -14.01
N LYS A 568 -4.59 -23.04 -14.91
CA LYS A 568 -4.40 -21.61 -15.15
C LYS A 568 -4.57 -21.33 -16.63
N GLU A 569 -5.59 -20.55 -16.98
CA GLU A 569 -5.76 -20.03 -18.33
C GLU A 569 -4.76 -18.88 -18.56
N ILE A 570 -3.92 -19.02 -19.58
CA ILE A 570 -2.96 -18.01 -20.04
C ILE A 570 -3.23 -17.79 -21.53
N LEU A 571 -3.72 -16.60 -21.89
CA LEU A 571 -4.00 -16.21 -23.28
C LEU A 571 -4.95 -17.19 -24.03
N GLY A 572 -5.85 -17.86 -23.31
CA GLY A 572 -6.78 -18.86 -23.85
C GLY A 572 -6.25 -20.30 -23.88
N GLU A 573 -5.00 -20.54 -23.46
CA GLU A 573 -4.44 -21.88 -23.27
C GLU A 573 -4.54 -22.28 -21.78
N VAL A 574 -5.11 -23.45 -21.50
CA VAL A 574 -5.22 -23.97 -20.13
C VAL A 574 -3.97 -24.77 -19.79
N GLN A 575 -3.14 -24.22 -18.89
CA GLN A 575 -1.96 -24.87 -18.37
C GLN A 575 -2.23 -25.42 -16.97
N SER A 576 -2.08 -26.73 -16.78
CA SER A 576 -2.17 -27.35 -15.46
C SER A 576 -0.85 -27.24 -14.69
N HIS A 577 -0.93 -26.95 -13.39
CA HIS A 577 0.22 -26.76 -12.50
C HIS A 577 0.08 -27.64 -11.25
N GLU A 578 1.02 -28.56 -11.03
CA GLU A 578 1.05 -29.39 -9.82
C GLU A 578 1.43 -28.55 -8.59
N LEU A 579 0.64 -28.65 -7.52
CA LEU A 579 0.86 -27.95 -6.25
C LEU A 579 1.99 -28.57 -5.40
N LYS A 580 2.27 -29.85 -5.62
CA LYS A 580 3.35 -30.63 -5.00
C LYS A 580 3.79 -31.74 -5.97
N PRO A 581 4.95 -32.39 -5.78
CA PRO A 581 5.44 -33.42 -6.71
C PRO A 581 4.43 -34.57 -6.91
N ASN A 582 4.15 -34.91 -8.17
CA ASN A 582 3.12 -35.87 -8.59
C ASN A 582 1.70 -35.44 -8.15
N GLY A 583 1.47 -34.13 -8.03
CA GLY A 583 0.22 -33.57 -7.52
C GLY A 583 -1.01 -33.95 -8.35
N GLY A 584 -0.86 -34.14 -9.66
CA GLY A 584 -1.95 -34.56 -10.54
C GLY A 584 -2.47 -35.98 -10.26
N ASP A 585 -1.67 -36.85 -9.65
CA ASP A 585 -2.05 -38.22 -9.29
C ASP A 585 -2.59 -38.36 -7.84
N ILE A 586 -2.48 -37.30 -7.04
CA ILE A 586 -2.85 -37.33 -5.61
C ILE A 586 -4.25 -36.75 -5.43
N LEU A 587 -5.21 -37.61 -5.15
CA LEU A 587 -6.60 -37.23 -4.85
C LEU A 587 -6.69 -36.41 -3.56
N VAL A 588 -7.51 -35.37 -3.56
CA VAL A 588 -7.86 -34.60 -2.37
C VAL A 588 -8.96 -35.34 -1.59
N THR A 589 -8.72 -35.56 -0.30
CA THR A 589 -9.59 -36.30 0.64
C THR A 589 -9.84 -35.47 1.89
N GLU A 590 -10.77 -35.88 2.75
CA GLU A 590 -11.03 -35.19 4.02
C GLU A 590 -9.77 -35.11 4.91
N GLU A 591 -8.88 -36.11 4.85
CA GLU A 591 -7.62 -36.13 5.60
C GLU A 591 -6.57 -35.12 5.11
N ASN A 592 -6.59 -34.75 3.82
CA ASN A 592 -5.53 -33.94 3.19
C ASN A 592 -6.00 -32.58 2.63
N LYS A 593 -7.32 -32.28 2.66
CA LYS A 593 -7.88 -31.04 2.10
C LYS A 593 -7.31 -29.76 2.70
N GLU A 594 -6.88 -29.75 3.96
CA GLU A 594 -6.20 -28.58 4.55
C GLU A 594 -4.84 -28.29 3.89
N GLU A 595 -4.08 -29.33 3.51
CA GLU A 595 -2.83 -29.17 2.76
C GLU A 595 -3.10 -28.61 1.36
N TYR A 596 -4.12 -29.14 0.68
CA TYR A 596 -4.57 -28.65 -0.62
C TYR A 596 -4.97 -27.17 -0.56
N ILE A 597 -5.86 -26.79 0.35
CA ILE A 597 -6.30 -25.40 0.54
C ILE A 597 -5.11 -24.46 0.79
N ARG A 598 -4.15 -24.88 1.63
CA ARG A 598 -2.95 -24.08 1.93
C ARG A 598 -2.11 -23.85 0.67
N LEU A 599 -1.82 -24.91 -0.09
CA LEU A 599 -1.03 -24.83 -1.32
C LEU A 599 -1.73 -24.02 -2.42
N VAL A 600 -3.05 -24.19 -2.59
CA VAL A 600 -3.84 -23.42 -3.55
C VAL A 600 -3.86 -21.92 -3.20
N ALA A 601 -3.99 -21.57 -1.93
CA ALA A 601 -3.95 -20.17 -1.49
C ALA A 601 -2.56 -19.54 -1.69
N GLU A 602 -1.49 -20.25 -1.32
CA GLU A 602 -0.10 -19.84 -1.50
C GLU A 602 0.24 -19.60 -2.99
N TRP A 603 -0.17 -20.53 -3.86
CA TRP A 603 -0.06 -20.43 -5.31
C TRP A 603 -0.89 -19.28 -5.88
N ARG A 604 -2.18 -19.17 -5.52
CA ARG A 604 -3.09 -18.15 -6.07
C ARG A 604 -2.61 -16.73 -5.83
N LEU A 605 -2.00 -16.48 -4.67
CA LEU A 605 -1.44 -15.19 -4.30
C LEU A 605 -0.09 -14.92 -5.00
N SER A 606 0.70 -15.95 -5.31
CA SER A 606 2.10 -15.81 -5.76
C SER A 606 2.32 -16.01 -7.26
N ARG A 607 1.39 -16.70 -7.95
CA ARG A 607 1.50 -17.10 -9.36
C ARG A 607 1.77 -15.93 -10.31
N GLY A 608 2.83 -16.02 -11.09
CA GLY A 608 3.17 -15.09 -12.18
C GLY A 608 3.64 -13.71 -11.72
N VAL A 609 3.97 -13.54 -10.44
CA VAL A 609 4.54 -12.31 -9.87
C VAL A 609 5.90 -12.53 -9.20
N GLU A 610 6.49 -13.72 -9.37
CA GLU A 610 7.71 -14.16 -8.69
C GLU A 610 8.94 -13.33 -9.10
N GLU A 611 9.17 -13.12 -10.40
CA GLU A 611 10.30 -12.34 -10.91
C GLU A 611 10.19 -10.85 -10.54
N GLN A 612 8.97 -10.31 -10.59
CA GLN A 612 8.62 -8.95 -10.20
C GLN A 612 8.87 -8.73 -8.71
N THR A 613 8.45 -9.69 -7.88
CA THR A 613 8.65 -9.70 -6.43
C THR A 613 10.14 -9.79 -6.09
N GLN A 614 10.89 -10.66 -6.78
CA GLN A 614 12.34 -10.79 -6.63
C GLN A 614 13.07 -9.49 -7.01
N ALA A 615 12.77 -8.90 -8.17
CA ALA A 615 13.38 -7.65 -8.62
C ALA A 615 13.07 -6.48 -7.66
N PHE A 616 11.85 -6.42 -7.13
CA PHE A 616 11.48 -5.51 -6.05
C PHE A 616 12.35 -5.72 -4.81
N PHE A 617 12.55 -6.96 -4.35
CA PHE A 617 13.36 -7.26 -3.18
C PHE A 617 14.85 -6.98 -3.35
N GLU A 618 15.40 -7.14 -4.55
CA GLU A 618 16.76 -6.72 -4.86
C GLU A 618 16.91 -5.21 -4.63
N GLY A 619 16.01 -4.41 -5.20
CA GLY A 619 16.03 -2.96 -5.05
C GLY A 619 15.79 -2.49 -3.60
N PHE A 620 14.93 -3.20 -2.88
CA PHE A 620 14.62 -2.89 -1.48
C PHE A 620 15.83 -3.16 -0.56
N ASN A 621 16.38 -4.38 -0.61
CA ASN A 621 17.45 -4.82 0.29
C ASN A 621 18.79 -4.11 0.05
N GLU A 622 19.02 -3.58 -1.16
CA GLU A 622 20.16 -2.69 -1.45
C GLU A 622 20.19 -1.46 -0.53
N ILE A 623 19.02 -0.90 -0.20
CA ILE A 623 18.89 0.32 0.62
C ILE A 623 18.65 -0.04 2.08
N LEU A 624 17.63 -0.86 2.36
CA LEU A 624 17.20 -1.23 3.70
C LEU A 624 17.11 -2.76 3.80
N PRO A 625 18.11 -3.44 4.40
CA PRO A 625 18.06 -4.88 4.61
C PRO A 625 16.83 -5.30 5.42
N GLN A 626 16.07 -6.25 4.88
CA GLN A 626 14.78 -6.72 5.42
C GLN A 626 14.82 -7.16 6.88
N GLN A 627 15.98 -7.65 7.37
CA GLN A 627 16.22 -8.01 8.77
C GLN A 627 15.89 -6.88 9.78
N TYR A 628 15.99 -5.60 9.38
CA TYR A 628 15.67 -4.47 10.26
C TYR A 628 14.16 -4.27 10.47
N LEU A 629 13.32 -5.00 9.73
CA LEU A 629 11.86 -4.96 9.82
C LEU A 629 11.25 -6.20 10.48
N GLN A 630 12.04 -7.22 10.83
CA GLN A 630 11.55 -8.56 11.25
C GLN A 630 10.61 -8.58 12.47
N TYR A 631 10.63 -7.54 13.29
CA TYR A 631 9.79 -7.40 14.50
C TYR A 631 8.49 -6.60 14.24
N PHE A 632 8.30 -6.04 13.05
CA PHE A 632 7.02 -5.45 12.65
C PHE A 632 6.03 -6.53 12.18
N ASP A 633 4.74 -6.29 12.36
CA ASP A 633 3.69 -6.96 11.61
C ASP A 633 3.27 -6.18 10.35
N ALA A 634 2.51 -6.82 9.48
CA ALA A 634 2.14 -6.25 8.19
C ALA A 634 1.28 -4.98 8.32
N LYS A 635 0.52 -4.83 9.42
CA LYS A 635 -0.27 -3.63 9.72
C LYS A 635 0.61 -2.51 10.28
N GLU A 636 1.56 -2.84 11.16
CA GLU A 636 2.56 -1.90 11.65
C GLU A 636 3.45 -1.37 10.51
N LEU A 637 3.80 -2.21 9.53
CA LEU A 637 4.54 -1.80 8.34
C LEU A 637 3.71 -0.88 7.43
N GLU A 638 2.42 -1.16 7.23
CA GLU A 638 1.51 -0.24 6.53
C GLU A 638 1.51 1.14 7.21
N VAL A 639 1.34 1.18 8.54
CA VAL A 639 1.33 2.45 9.30
C VAL A 639 2.68 3.17 9.21
N LEU A 640 3.80 2.46 9.28
CA LEU A 640 5.14 3.03 9.15
C LEU A 640 5.36 3.67 7.78
N LEU A 641 4.77 3.10 6.72
CA LEU A 641 4.93 3.53 5.34
C LEU A 641 3.91 4.61 4.91
N CYS A 642 2.67 4.53 5.37
CA CYS A 642 1.58 5.43 4.96
C CYS A 642 1.33 6.59 5.94
N GLY A 643 1.74 6.43 7.21
CA GLY A 643 1.49 7.38 8.30
C GLY A 643 0.11 7.22 8.96
N MET A 644 0.01 7.61 10.23
CA MET A 644 -1.26 7.73 10.94
C MET A 644 -1.99 9.02 10.56
N GLN A 645 -3.32 9.00 10.63
CA GLN A 645 -4.18 10.17 10.58
C GLN A 645 -5.07 10.24 11.83
N GLU A 646 -5.49 11.43 12.25
CA GLU A 646 -6.54 11.55 13.26
C GLU A 646 -7.88 11.09 12.68
N ILE A 647 -8.62 10.29 13.45
CA ILE A 647 -9.92 9.74 13.02
C ILE A 647 -11.05 10.59 13.62
N ASP A 648 -11.84 11.26 12.76
CA ASP A 648 -13.05 11.95 13.19
C ASP A 648 -14.12 10.93 13.62
N LEU A 649 -14.32 10.85 14.94
CA LEU A 649 -15.28 9.95 15.56
C LEU A 649 -16.74 10.30 15.22
N ASN A 650 -17.03 11.57 14.93
CA ASN A 650 -18.37 11.99 14.54
C ASN A 650 -18.68 11.53 13.13
N ASP A 651 -17.72 11.69 12.21
CA ASP A 651 -17.85 11.20 10.83
C ASP A 651 -18.02 9.67 10.79
N TRP A 652 -17.15 8.93 11.50
CA TRP A 652 -17.24 7.47 11.62
C TRP A 652 -18.61 7.02 12.17
N GLN A 653 -19.08 7.65 13.25
CA GLN A 653 -20.37 7.31 13.88
C GLN A 653 -21.59 7.74 13.04
N ARG A 654 -21.47 8.78 12.20
CA ARG A 654 -22.52 9.21 11.27
C ARG A 654 -22.68 8.22 10.12
N HIS A 655 -21.57 7.73 9.57
CA HIS A 655 -21.57 6.89 8.37
C HIS A 655 -21.55 5.38 8.63
N THR A 656 -21.57 4.94 9.88
CA THR A 656 -21.69 3.51 10.23
C THR A 656 -23.12 2.97 10.07
N ILE A 657 -23.24 1.82 9.40
CA ILE A 657 -24.46 1.02 9.24
C ILE A 657 -24.52 -0.09 10.31
N TYR A 658 -25.72 -0.42 10.77
CA TYR A 658 -25.95 -1.50 11.74
C TYR A 658 -26.86 -2.58 11.15
N ARG A 659 -26.46 -3.85 11.26
CA ARG A 659 -27.26 -5.02 10.86
C ARG A 659 -27.56 -5.89 12.08
N HIS A 660 -28.82 -6.27 12.24
CA HIS A 660 -29.29 -7.03 13.41
C HIS A 660 -29.01 -6.35 14.78
N TYR A 661 -28.66 -5.06 14.73
CA TYR A 661 -28.45 -4.11 15.80
C TYR A 661 -29.06 -2.75 15.40
N THR A 662 -29.25 -1.89 16.38
CA THR A 662 -29.69 -0.49 16.20
C THR A 662 -28.75 0.46 16.94
N ARG A 663 -28.80 1.76 16.64
CA ARG A 663 -28.04 2.80 17.37
C ARG A 663 -28.28 2.82 18.89
N THR A 664 -29.41 2.29 19.34
CA THR A 664 -29.81 2.21 20.76
C THR A 664 -29.48 0.87 21.41
N SER A 665 -28.96 -0.12 20.66
CA SER A 665 -28.55 -1.41 21.21
C SER A 665 -27.36 -1.24 22.15
N LYS A 666 -27.37 -1.90 23.31
CA LYS A 666 -26.33 -1.75 24.35
C LYS A 666 -24.92 -1.93 23.80
N GLN A 667 -24.70 -2.97 22.99
CA GLN A 667 -23.42 -3.29 22.37
C GLN A 667 -22.92 -2.18 21.41
N ILE A 668 -23.83 -1.45 20.75
CA ILE A 668 -23.47 -0.33 19.87
C ILE A 668 -23.11 0.92 20.69
N ILE A 669 -23.85 1.21 21.76
CA ILE A 669 -23.51 2.29 22.70
C ILE A 669 -22.14 2.02 23.33
N TRP A 670 -21.90 0.79 23.78
CA TRP A 670 -20.63 0.30 24.32
C TRP A 670 -19.48 0.34 23.29
N PHE A 671 -19.72 -0.03 22.03
CA PHE A 671 -18.73 0.11 20.98
C PHE A 671 -18.29 1.57 20.79
N TRP A 672 -19.23 2.52 20.73
CA TRP A 672 -18.88 3.94 20.59
C TRP A 672 -18.29 4.58 21.87
N GLN A 673 -18.60 4.03 23.05
CA GLN A 673 -17.90 4.36 24.28
C GLN A 673 -16.44 3.89 24.21
N PHE A 674 -16.22 2.63 23.84
CA PHE A 674 -14.89 2.04 23.65
C PHE A 674 -14.04 2.84 22.68
N VAL A 675 -14.56 3.16 21.48
CA VAL A 675 -13.86 3.96 20.45
C VAL A 675 -13.47 5.35 20.95
N LYS A 676 -14.25 5.96 21.86
CA LYS A 676 -13.93 7.25 22.49
C LYS A 676 -12.85 7.12 23.57
N GLU A 677 -12.89 6.06 24.37
CA GLU A 677 -11.92 5.82 25.45
C GLU A 677 -10.52 5.43 24.95
N ILE A 678 -10.41 4.70 23.84
CA ILE A 678 -9.11 4.29 23.28
C ILE A 678 -8.39 5.44 22.56
N ASP A 679 -7.06 5.36 22.50
CA ASP A 679 -6.18 6.29 21.78
C ASP A 679 -6.24 6.13 20.24
N ASN A 680 -5.64 7.08 19.51
CA ASN A 680 -5.68 7.09 18.05
C ASN A 680 -4.99 5.86 17.42
N GLU A 681 -3.93 5.33 18.03
CA GLU A 681 -3.26 4.10 17.56
C GLU A 681 -4.23 2.91 17.58
N LYS A 682 -4.95 2.71 18.68
CA LYS A 682 -5.95 1.63 18.80
C LYS A 682 -7.17 1.88 17.89
N ARG A 683 -7.60 3.14 17.68
CA ARG A 683 -8.64 3.47 16.68
C ARG A 683 -8.21 3.06 15.28
N MET A 684 -6.96 3.31 14.89
CA MET A 684 -6.45 2.87 13.59
C MET A 684 -6.31 1.34 13.52
N ARG A 685 -5.86 0.66 14.57
CA ARG A 685 -5.82 -0.82 14.57
C ARG A 685 -7.22 -1.42 14.42
N LEU A 686 -8.24 -0.80 15.01
CA LEU A 686 -9.64 -1.17 14.81
C LEU A 686 -10.10 -0.91 13.36
N LEU A 687 -9.70 0.22 12.75
CA LEU A 687 -9.95 0.47 11.33
C LEU A 687 -9.27 -0.58 10.44
N GLN A 688 -7.97 -0.85 10.62
CA GLN A 688 -7.23 -1.91 9.92
C GLN A 688 -7.81 -3.31 10.16
N PHE A 689 -8.40 -3.57 11.32
CA PHE A 689 -9.08 -4.82 11.60
C PHE A 689 -10.35 -4.98 10.75
N VAL A 690 -11.18 -3.94 10.66
CA VAL A 690 -12.48 -3.99 9.98
C VAL A 690 -12.42 -3.70 8.48
N ALA A 691 -11.51 -2.83 8.04
CA ALA A 691 -11.40 -2.30 6.68
C ALA A 691 -10.07 -2.63 5.98
N GLY A 692 -9.21 -3.44 6.60
CA GLY A 692 -7.96 -3.94 5.99
C GLY A 692 -6.83 -2.94 5.76
N THR A 693 -7.09 -1.63 5.90
CA THR A 693 -6.12 -0.53 5.71
C THR A 693 -6.24 0.50 6.84
N CYS A 694 -5.17 1.25 7.11
CA CYS A 694 -5.18 2.39 8.04
C CYS A 694 -5.61 3.72 7.39
N ARG A 695 -5.81 3.74 6.06
CA ARG A 695 -6.10 4.94 5.28
C ARG A 695 -7.62 5.15 5.15
N LEU A 696 -8.06 6.41 5.15
CA LEU A 696 -9.42 6.80 4.78
C LEU A 696 -9.44 7.56 3.44
N PRO A 697 -10.53 7.48 2.67
CA PRO A 697 -10.78 8.37 1.54
C PRO A 697 -10.77 9.84 1.95
N VAL A 698 -10.53 10.74 0.99
CA VAL A 698 -10.51 12.20 1.21
C VAL A 698 -11.84 12.74 1.76
N GLY A 699 -12.97 12.12 1.37
CA GLY A 699 -14.32 12.38 1.89
C GLY A 699 -14.69 11.62 3.18
N GLY A 700 -13.72 11.00 3.85
CA GLY A 700 -13.92 10.31 5.13
C GLY A 700 -14.70 8.99 5.02
N PHE A 701 -15.46 8.65 6.06
CA PHE A 701 -16.23 7.41 6.15
C PHE A 701 -17.48 7.39 5.25
N ALA A 702 -17.88 8.53 4.69
CA ALA A 702 -18.98 8.61 3.72
C ALA A 702 -18.65 7.83 2.44
N ASP A 703 -17.41 7.99 1.96
CA ASP A 703 -16.91 7.49 0.68
C ASP A 703 -16.09 6.18 0.84
N LEU A 704 -16.22 5.50 1.98
CA LEU A 704 -15.50 4.26 2.26
C LEU A 704 -15.83 3.21 1.17
N MET A 705 -14.79 2.63 0.59
CA MET A 705 -14.90 1.61 -0.47
C MET A 705 -14.63 0.21 0.09
N GLY A 706 -15.15 -0.81 -0.58
CA GLY A 706 -14.85 -2.22 -0.37
C GLY A 706 -14.56 -2.93 -1.70
N SER A 707 -14.57 -4.26 -1.71
CA SER A 707 -14.24 -5.06 -2.91
C SER A 707 -15.23 -4.92 -4.07
N ASN A 708 -16.45 -4.46 -3.77
CA ASN A 708 -17.59 -4.36 -4.70
C ASN A 708 -18.11 -2.91 -4.81
N GLY A 709 -17.23 -1.93 -4.62
CA GLY A 709 -17.52 -0.51 -4.79
C GLY A 709 -17.76 0.24 -3.46
N PRO A 710 -18.53 1.34 -3.45
CA PRO A 710 -18.84 2.11 -2.24
C PRO A 710 -19.52 1.25 -1.17
N GLN A 711 -18.86 1.09 -0.03
CA GLN A 711 -19.25 0.15 1.02
C GLN A 711 -18.90 0.74 2.40
N LYS A 712 -19.92 1.25 3.10
CA LYS A 712 -19.76 1.91 4.41
C LYS A 712 -19.37 0.92 5.51
N PHE A 713 -18.74 1.45 6.56
CA PHE A 713 -18.42 0.71 7.78
C PHE A 713 -19.70 0.09 8.37
N CYS A 714 -19.68 -1.22 8.66
CA CYS A 714 -20.86 -1.97 9.08
C CYS A 714 -20.59 -2.75 10.37
N ILE A 715 -21.51 -2.70 11.32
CA ILE A 715 -21.50 -3.57 12.51
C ILE A 715 -22.69 -4.53 12.45
N GLU A 716 -22.42 -5.83 12.45
CA GLU A 716 -23.43 -6.88 12.35
C GLU A 716 -23.44 -7.77 13.60
N LYS A 717 -24.63 -8.07 14.14
CA LYS A 717 -24.78 -9.00 15.28
C LYS A 717 -24.60 -10.44 14.81
N VAL A 718 -23.50 -11.09 15.21
CA VAL A 718 -23.19 -12.48 14.85
C VAL A 718 -22.72 -13.27 16.07
N GLY A 719 -23.08 -14.55 16.15
CA GLY A 719 -22.48 -15.48 17.09
C GLY A 719 -22.97 -15.43 18.54
N LYS A 720 -22.13 -15.96 19.44
CA LYS A 720 -22.41 -16.12 20.88
C LYS A 720 -21.50 -15.25 21.72
N GLU A 721 -21.91 -14.91 22.93
CA GLU A 721 -21.22 -14.02 23.87
C GLU A 721 -19.77 -14.38 24.23
N ASN A 722 -19.37 -15.65 24.05
CA ASN A 722 -18.01 -16.11 24.32
C ASN A 722 -17.06 -15.97 23.12
N TRP A 723 -17.61 -15.85 21.90
CA TRP A 723 -16.86 -15.72 20.66
C TRP A 723 -16.04 -14.43 20.64
N LEU A 724 -14.98 -14.42 19.85
CA LEU A 724 -14.24 -13.20 19.53
C LEU A 724 -14.98 -12.42 18.42
N PRO A 725 -14.81 -11.08 18.35
CA PRO A 725 -15.31 -10.33 17.22
C PRO A 725 -14.48 -10.68 15.99
N ARG A 726 -15.11 -10.69 14.82
CA ARG A 726 -14.47 -11.02 13.54
C ARG A 726 -14.66 -9.88 12.56
N SER A 727 -13.88 -9.86 11.49
CA SER A 727 -13.98 -8.85 10.45
C SER A 727 -14.01 -9.48 9.06
N HIS A 728 -14.65 -8.78 8.14
CA HIS A 728 -14.57 -9.05 6.70
C HIS A 728 -14.17 -7.74 6.01
N THR A 729 -12.89 -7.63 5.69
CA THR A 729 -12.28 -6.37 5.23
C THR A 729 -12.90 -5.87 3.94
N CYS A 730 -13.13 -6.78 2.99
CA CYS A 730 -13.81 -6.52 1.71
C CYS A 730 -15.19 -5.85 1.82
N PHE A 731 -15.87 -6.06 2.94
CA PHE A 731 -17.20 -5.48 3.21
C PHE A 731 -17.19 -4.40 4.28
N ASN A 732 -16.02 -3.98 4.77
CA ASN A 732 -15.84 -3.10 5.92
C ASN A 732 -16.72 -3.50 7.12
N ARG A 733 -16.90 -4.82 7.35
CA ARG A 733 -17.83 -5.37 8.33
C ARG A 733 -17.14 -5.88 9.58
N LEU A 734 -17.63 -5.45 10.74
CA LEU A 734 -17.35 -5.99 12.06
C LEU A 734 -18.51 -6.92 12.48
N ASP A 735 -18.23 -8.21 12.59
CA ASP A 735 -19.08 -9.18 13.27
C ASP A 735 -18.90 -8.97 14.79
N LEU A 736 -19.90 -8.37 15.46
CA LEU A 736 -19.86 -8.03 16.89
C LEU A 736 -20.80 -8.94 17.70
N PRO A 737 -20.26 -9.86 18.53
CA PRO A 737 -21.08 -10.72 19.38
C PRO A 737 -21.93 -9.96 20.41
N PRO A 738 -23.06 -10.54 20.83
CA PRO A 738 -23.97 -9.93 21.81
C PRO A 738 -23.46 -10.08 23.24
N TYR A 739 -22.32 -9.44 23.55
CA TYR A 739 -21.72 -9.41 24.88
C TYR A 739 -22.68 -8.88 25.96
N LYS A 740 -22.48 -9.31 27.21
CA LYS A 740 -23.34 -8.97 28.36
C LYS A 740 -22.90 -7.71 29.12
N SER A 741 -21.64 -7.30 29.02
CA SER A 741 -21.10 -6.10 29.68
C SER A 741 -20.18 -5.29 28.76
N TYR A 742 -19.92 -4.03 29.16
CA TYR A 742 -18.96 -3.15 28.49
C TYR A 742 -17.54 -3.71 28.58
N GLU A 743 -17.15 -4.21 29.75
CA GLU A 743 -15.83 -4.76 30.06
C GLU A 743 -15.52 -5.98 29.21
N GLN A 744 -16.49 -6.89 29.02
CA GLN A 744 -16.36 -8.05 28.13
C GLN A 744 -16.15 -7.61 26.67
N LEU A 745 -16.92 -6.61 26.21
CA LEU A 745 -16.78 -6.06 24.86
C LEU A 745 -15.41 -5.39 24.67
N LYS A 746 -14.93 -4.63 25.67
CA LYS A 746 -13.64 -3.94 25.67
C LYS A 746 -12.47 -4.92 25.64
N GLU A 747 -12.48 -5.94 26.51
CA GLU A 747 -11.48 -7.01 26.55
C GLU A 747 -11.42 -7.75 25.19
N LYS A 748 -12.56 -8.21 24.68
CA LYS A 748 -12.65 -9.00 23.45
C LYS A 748 -12.28 -8.20 22.20
N LEU A 749 -12.62 -6.91 22.13
CA LEU A 749 -12.19 -6.03 21.02
C LEU A 749 -10.69 -5.72 21.08
N LEU A 750 -10.14 -5.38 22.25
CA LEU A 750 -8.69 -5.15 22.42
C LEU A 750 -7.90 -6.39 21.99
N PHE A 751 -8.29 -7.57 22.46
CA PHE A 751 -7.66 -8.83 22.08
C PHE A 751 -7.67 -9.04 20.55
N ALA A 752 -8.81 -8.84 19.89
CA ALA A 752 -8.91 -9.05 18.44
C ALA A 752 -8.08 -8.06 17.60
N ILE A 753 -8.03 -6.78 17.98
CA ILE A 753 -7.24 -5.77 17.26
C ILE A 753 -5.74 -5.86 17.55
N GLU A 754 -5.33 -6.45 18.68
CA GLU A 754 -3.93 -6.65 19.05
C GLU A 754 -3.35 -8.00 18.61
N GLU A 755 -4.18 -9.04 18.37
CA GLU A 755 -3.74 -10.41 18.04
C GLU A 755 -3.98 -10.85 16.58
N THR A 756 -4.07 -9.92 15.63
CA THR A 756 -4.55 -10.24 14.26
C THR A 756 -3.70 -11.24 13.47
N GLU A 757 -2.46 -11.58 13.88
CA GLU A 757 -1.62 -12.55 13.15
C GLU A 757 -1.92 -14.04 13.45
N GLY A 758 -2.83 -14.38 14.39
CA GLY A 758 -2.94 -15.76 14.91
C GLY A 758 -4.18 -16.60 14.56
N PHE A 759 -5.29 -16.01 14.09
CA PHE A 759 -6.61 -16.68 14.12
C PHE A 759 -6.89 -17.69 12.98
N GLY A 760 -5.92 -18.52 12.61
CA GLY A 760 -6.10 -19.62 11.65
C GLY A 760 -6.60 -20.94 12.28
N GLN A 761 -6.60 -21.04 13.61
CA GLN A 761 -6.93 -22.25 14.37
C GLN A 761 -8.14 -22.03 15.29
N GLU A 762 -9.32 -22.12 14.69
CA GLU A 762 -10.51 -22.77 15.27
C GLU A 762 -10.91 -23.91 14.32
#